data_AF-A0A318RDN6-F1
#
_entry.id   AF-A0A318RDN6-F1
#
_cell.length_a   1.000
_cell.length_b   1.000
_cell.length_c   1.000
_cell.angle_alpha   90.00
_cell.angle_beta   90.00
_cell.angle_gamma   90.00
#
_symmetry.space_group_name_H-M   'P 1'
#
loop_
_entity.id
_entity.type
_entity.pdbx_description
1 polymer ?
#
loop_
_entity_poly.entity_id
_entity_poly.type
_entity_poly.pdbx_seq_one_letter_code
_entity_poly.pdbx_strand_id
1 'polypeptide(L)'
;MIPNIENGAKMTGLVMYLAGPGRANEHDNPHVVAASSGSVSMAGGAGMEMTREQALALSEQLDMARLVFGTEVTRRDKGALAAAQERGVKGAAAIALATRDENVWHCSLSLSPEETAALTPAGATVQGLSDAQWQQIAEEFMAGMGFDSDGDAPARWVAIRHGLSKREGDHIHIAASRVRDDGSVVKLWFPEPGEDRPKGDKWRAQNLCTRLEESHGLKVTPGRAKSYPGKGSSPAQENIAERTGRSEPAKAALARRVRAVAGAAESEAEFVRLARAHGLLVRPRYKAGSKTEVVGYSVALPTGDYATRDGRPVWHGGGKLGNDLTLPRLRERWAAPDAGGRADAASAWAHHQRETIDPAATVVPAEAESARSGMSWKQARAELRDRLMAAAQGSSTERNFIQAARDKGVLLRPRYAPGTTDRITGYSAALPSSIYSDRDGHPVWHGGGKLDNTLALSELRRQWPPAGPQSATGAMTVNAWARVAPAAAQAAQVSAEAKGWAAAGRSARAWQERIETLADPAAATPRPGTWARAARETAAAMSAWSVHTEGDQPAELARMADALSAASGHRRSPTAAPQSPGGGLRRVAAMMLAASSDDPKYLWLAVFSQLAATSRAIAAALEAEGHAQRARELTAATAAASAKFDTIASGADSARVRANLAAAGPAATRTRTQPPAGRPTDTNRPPTAAPHRREAGREDYGR
;
A
#
# COMPACT_ATOMS: atom_id res chain seq x y z
N MET A 1 13.98 -8.06 11.99
CA MET A 1 15.20 -8.87 11.73
C MET A 1 15.34 -9.35 10.28
N ILE A 2 16.48 -9.10 9.61
CA ILE A 2 16.75 -9.47 8.20
C ILE A 2 17.89 -10.51 8.12
N PRO A 3 17.66 -11.72 7.55
CA PRO A 3 18.73 -12.68 7.28
C PRO A 3 19.37 -12.45 5.91
N ASN A 4 20.69 -12.55 5.82
CA ASN A 4 21.42 -12.65 4.55
C ASN A 4 22.38 -13.85 4.59
N ILE A 5 22.19 -14.80 3.67
CA ILE A 5 22.97 -16.04 3.60
C ILE A 5 23.93 -16.03 2.42
N GLU A 6 25.18 -16.30 2.72
CA GLU A 6 26.27 -16.56 1.80
C GLU A 6 26.93 -17.89 2.12
N ASN A 7 27.46 -18.55 1.09
CA ASN A 7 28.22 -19.77 1.27
C ASN A 7 29.61 -19.61 0.66
N GLY A 8 30.60 -20.31 1.21
CA GLY A 8 31.98 -20.20 0.77
C GLY A 8 32.83 -21.42 1.12
N ALA A 9 34.14 -21.30 0.89
CA ALA A 9 35.10 -22.39 1.01
C ALA A 9 36.16 -22.20 2.11
N LYS A 10 36.31 -20.98 2.64
CA LYS A 10 37.45 -20.61 3.49
C LYS A 10 36.99 -20.13 4.86
N MET A 11 36.93 -21.04 5.84
CA MET A 11 36.50 -20.73 7.21
C MET A 11 37.40 -19.66 7.84
N THR A 12 38.72 -19.84 7.76
CA THR A 12 39.69 -18.85 8.23
C THR A 12 39.51 -17.49 7.57
N GLY A 13 39.26 -17.44 6.26
CA GLY A 13 39.00 -16.18 5.57
C GLY A 13 37.77 -15.44 6.08
N LEU A 14 36.70 -16.18 6.38
CA LEU A 14 35.47 -15.63 6.96
C LEU A 14 35.70 -15.15 8.40
N VAL A 15 36.20 -16.01 9.30
CA VAL A 15 36.34 -15.65 10.72
C VAL A 15 37.33 -14.50 10.92
N MET A 16 38.42 -14.46 10.17
CA MET A 16 39.36 -13.35 10.18
C MET A 16 38.74 -12.04 9.68
N TYR A 17 37.81 -12.12 8.72
CA TYR A 17 37.05 -10.96 8.28
C TYR A 17 36.10 -10.45 9.37
N LEU A 18 35.42 -11.35 10.08
CA LEU A 18 34.52 -11.00 11.19
C LEU A 18 35.29 -10.39 12.37
N ALA A 19 36.47 -10.92 12.71
CA ALA A 19 37.31 -10.37 13.78
C ALA A 19 37.96 -9.02 13.43
N GLY A 20 38.06 -8.68 12.14
CA GLY A 20 38.62 -7.42 11.68
C GLY A 20 37.59 -6.29 11.65
N PRO A 21 38.00 -5.06 11.26
CA PRO A 21 37.10 -3.91 11.17
C PRO A 21 36.03 -4.02 10.06
N GLY A 22 36.05 -5.09 9.25
CA GLY A 22 35.22 -5.21 8.04
C GLY A 22 35.77 -4.41 6.86
N ARG A 23 35.09 -4.46 5.69
CA ARG A 23 35.59 -3.81 4.46
C ARG A 23 35.58 -2.29 4.52
N ALA A 24 34.79 -1.73 5.43
CA ALA A 24 34.63 -0.30 5.53
C ALA A 24 34.28 0.15 6.96
N ASN A 25 34.95 -0.47 7.95
CA ASN A 25 34.81 -0.16 9.39
C ASN A 25 33.38 -0.37 9.90
N GLU A 26 32.82 -1.54 9.58
CA GLU A 26 31.44 -1.91 9.90
C GLU A 26 31.34 -2.69 11.20
N HIS A 27 32.47 -3.20 11.70
CA HIS A 27 32.54 -3.98 12.92
C HIS A 27 33.11 -3.14 14.05
N ASP A 28 32.34 -3.01 15.14
CA ASP A 28 32.75 -2.36 16.38
C ASP A 28 32.63 -3.38 17.51
N ASN A 29 33.71 -3.57 18.29
CA ASN A 29 33.82 -4.58 19.34
C ASN A 29 33.35 -6.00 18.90
N PRO A 30 34.04 -6.67 17.95
CA PRO A 30 33.68 -8.01 17.51
C PRO A 30 33.86 -9.03 18.64
N HIS A 31 32.77 -9.62 19.15
CA HIS A 31 32.83 -10.60 20.24
C HIS A 31 31.80 -11.74 20.07
N VAL A 32 32.08 -12.91 20.65
CA VAL A 32 31.19 -14.07 20.58
C VAL A 32 30.00 -13.91 21.51
N VAL A 33 28.78 -14.07 20.99
CA VAL A 33 27.54 -14.06 21.78
C VAL A 33 26.88 -15.44 21.89
N ALA A 34 27.15 -16.34 20.95
CA ALA A 34 26.72 -17.74 21.02
C ALA A 34 27.68 -18.65 20.25
N ALA A 35 27.71 -19.93 20.60
CA ALA A 35 28.47 -20.94 19.88
C ALA A 35 27.86 -22.33 20.08
N SER A 36 28.14 -23.25 19.16
CA SER A 36 27.67 -24.64 19.22
C SER A 36 28.19 -25.41 20.44
N SER A 37 29.30 -24.98 21.05
CA SER A 37 29.88 -25.61 22.24
C SER A 37 30.71 -24.63 23.06
N GLY A 38 30.96 -24.99 24.32
CA GLY A 38 31.87 -24.23 25.19
C GLY A 38 33.29 -24.13 24.62
N SER A 39 33.80 -25.18 23.97
CA SER A 39 35.14 -25.13 23.35
C SER A 39 35.22 -24.14 22.20
N VAL A 40 34.17 -24.05 21.36
CA VAL A 40 34.10 -23.05 20.28
C VAL A 40 33.98 -21.63 20.85
N SER A 41 33.16 -21.43 21.90
CA SER A 41 33.04 -20.14 22.59
C SER A 41 34.38 -19.68 23.19
N MET A 42 35.09 -20.57 23.88
CA MET A 42 36.40 -20.28 24.46
C MET A 42 37.45 -19.93 23.40
N ALA A 43 37.46 -20.63 22.26
CA ALA A 43 38.37 -20.32 21.16
C ALA A 43 38.15 -18.91 20.59
N GLY A 44 36.89 -18.44 20.59
CA GLY A 44 36.52 -17.09 20.17
C GLY A 44 36.62 -16.01 21.25
N GLY A 45 37.29 -16.28 22.38
CA GLY A 45 37.52 -15.29 23.44
C GLY A 45 36.42 -15.16 24.48
N ALA A 46 35.46 -16.10 24.53
CA ALA A 46 34.46 -16.21 25.60
C ALA A 46 33.67 -14.92 25.89
N GLY A 47 33.26 -14.21 24.83
CA GLY A 47 32.47 -12.98 24.93
C GLY A 47 33.28 -11.70 25.09
N MET A 48 34.61 -11.79 25.17
CA MET A 48 35.48 -10.63 25.07
C MET A 48 35.70 -10.21 23.61
N GLU A 49 36.15 -8.97 23.40
CA GLU A 49 36.59 -8.51 22.08
C GLU A 49 37.64 -9.47 21.52
N MET A 50 37.38 -9.97 20.32
CA MET A 50 38.14 -11.06 19.73
C MET A 50 39.45 -10.55 19.13
N THR A 51 40.57 -11.13 19.58
CA THR A 51 41.88 -10.88 18.98
C THR A 51 42.07 -11.65 17.69
N ARG A 52 43.05 -11.24 16.88
CA ARG A 52 43.42 -11.95 15.66
C ARG A 52 43.87 -13.40 15.91
N GLU A 53 44.50 -13.66 17.04
CA GLU A 53 44.93 -15.00 17.44
C GLU A 53 43.73 -15.90 17.79
N GLN A 54 42.79 -15.36 18.57
CA GLN A 54 41.53 -16.04 18.88
C GLN A 54 40.72 -16.31 17.60
N ALA A 55 40.69 -15.37 16.65
CA ALA A 55 40.03 -15.58 15.36
C ALA A 55 40.62 -16.74 14.56
N LEU A 56 41.95 -16.91 14.59
CA LEU A 56 42.61 -18.04 13.93
C LEU A 56 42.25 -19.35 14.62
N ALA A 57 42.38 -19.42 15.95
CA ALA A 57 42.04 -20.59 16.75
C ALA A 57 40.56 -20.99 16.57
N LEU A 58 39.65 -20.03 16.58
CA LEU A 58 38.23 -20.23 16.32
C LEU A 58 38.01 -20.81 14.92
N SER A 59 38.71 -20.30 13.90
CA SER A 59 38.55 -20.81 12.54
C SER A 59 39.01 -22.25 12.38
N GLU A 60 40.08 -22.65 13.07
CA GLU A 60 40.59 -24.02 13.09
C GLU A 60 39.60 -24.95 13.81
N GLN A 61 39.05 -24.50 14.95
CA GLN A 61 38.03 -25.26 15.68
C GLN A 61 36.77 -25.50 14.84
N LEU A 62 36.30 -24.49 14.09
CA LEU A 62 35.13 -24.61 13.23
C LEU A 62 35.37 -25.54 12.03
N ASP A 63 36.55 -25.52 11.40
CA ASP A 63 36.84 -26.35 10.22
C ASP A 63 37.34 -27.76 10.57
N MET A 64 37.66 -28.03 11.84
CA MET A 64 38.32 -29.27 12.27
C MET A 64 37.57 -30.55 11.86
N ALA A 65 36.24 -30.58 11.91
CA ALA A 65 35.48 -31.78 11.48
C ALA A 65 35.73 -32.11 9.99
N ARG A 66 35.71 -31.09 9.11
CA ARG A 66 36.02 -31.27 7.69
C ARG A 66 37.42 -31.82 7.48
N LEU A 67 38.40 -31.29 8.21
CA LEU A 67 39.80 -31.68 8.08
C LEU A 67 40.04 -33.12 8.58
N VAL A 68 39.44 -33.48 9.71
CA VAL A 68 39.58 -34.82 10.32
C VAL A 68 38.95 -35.90 9.44
N PHE A 69 37.75 -35.67 8.90
CA PHE A 69 37.04 -36.66 8.09
C PHE A 69 37.36 -36.60 6.59
N GLY A 70 38.06 -35.56 6.13
CA GLY A 70 38.32 -35.35 4.70
C GLY A 70 37.05 -35.11 3.86
N THR A 71 35.96 -34.68 4.48
CA THR A 71 34.66 -34.52 3.83
C THR A 71 34.66 -33.33 2.88
N GLU A 72 34.49 -33.57 1.59
CA GLU A 72 34.31 -32.50 0.59
C GLU A 72 32.84 -32.08 0.47
N VAL A 73 32.57 -30.78 0.58
CA VAL A 73 31.24 -30.21 0.38
C VAL A 73 31.28 -29.36 -0.88
N THR A 74 30.66 -29.83 -1.97
CA THR A 74 30.72 -29.13 -3.25
C THR A 74 29.35 -28.75 -3.79
N ARG A 75 29.31 -27.65 -4.56
CA ARG A 75 28.14 -27.23 -5.32
C ARG A 75 28.51 -26.87 -6.74
N ARG A 76 27.65 -27.25 -7.66
CA ARG A 76 27.71 -26.84 -9.06
C ARG A 76 27.02 -25.50 -9.28
N ASP A 77 27.78 -24.51 -9.72
CA ASP A 77 27.25 -23.21 -10.17
C ASP A 77 26.73 -23.33 -11.60
N LYS A 78 25.42 -23.16 -11.78
CA LYS A 78 24.76 -23.28 -13.09
C LYS A 78 25.17 -22.16 -14.05
N GLY A 79 25.44 -20.96 -13.54
CA GLY A 79 25.90 -19.83 -14.35
C GLY A 79 27.34 -20.01 -14.80
N ALA A 80 28.21 -20.45 -13.90
CA ALA A 80 29.59 -20.79 -14.24
C ALA A 80 29.66 -21.97 -15.24
N LEU A 81 28.77 -22.95 -15.10
CA LEU A 81 28.65 -24.05 -16.05
C LEU A 81 28.23 -23.56 -17.44
N ALA A 82 27.17 -22.74 -17.50
CA ALA A 82 26.70 -22.17 -18.76
C ALA A 82 27.79 -21.31 -19.43
N ALA A 83 28.51 -20.49 -18.65
CA ALA A 83 29.62 -19.68 -19.16
C ALA A 83 30.80 -20.54 -19.62
N ALA A 84 31.12 -21.64 -18.94
CA ALA A 84 32.16 -22.58 -19.38
C ALA A 84 31.77 -23.27 -20.69
N GLN A 85 30.49 -23.65 -20.83
CA GLN A 85 29.93 -24.23 -22.05
C GLN A 85 29.92 -23.23 -23.21
N GLU A 86 29.61 -21.97 -22.95
CA GLU A 86 29.67 -20.88 -23.94
C GLU A 86 31.10 -20.64 -24.43
N ARG A 87 32.10 -20.77 -23.55
CA ARG A 87 33.53 -20.76 -23.90
C ARG A 87 34.01 -22.05 -24.61
N GLY A 88 33.12 -22.97 -24.94
CA GLY A 88 33.44 -24.22 -25.64
C GLY A 88 33.99 -25.34 -24.76
N VAL A 89 34.09 -25.16 -23.45
CA VAL A 89 34.48 -26.24 -22.52
C VAL A 89 33.30 -27.20 -22.36
N LYS A 90 33.52 -28.49 -22.56
CA LYS A 90 32.47 -29.52 -22.53
C LYS A 90 32.76 -30.60 -21.48
N GLY A 91 31.73 -31.39 -21.18
CA GLY A 91 31.85 -32.60 -20.36
C GLY A 91 32.38 -32.36 -18.96
N ALA A 92 33.23 -33.27 -18.47
CA ALA A 92 33.78 -33.24 -17.12
C ALA A 92 34.58 -31.97 -16.80
N ALA A 93 35.29 -31.40 -17.78
CA ALA A 93 36.07 -30.18 -17.60
C ALA A 93 35.17 -28.96 -17.28
N ALA A 94 34.01 -28.85 -17.94
CA ALA A 94 33.05 -27.78 -17.67
C ALA A 94 32.41 -27.94 -16.29
N ILE A 95 32.15 -29.19 -15.88
CA ILE A 95 31.63 -29.50 -14.54
C ILE A 95 32.68 -29.15 -13.48
N ALA A 96 33.93 -29.54 -13.66
CA ALA A 96 35.01 -29.25 -12.72
C ALA A 96 35.20 -27.73 -12.53
N LEU A 97 35.22 -26.94 -13.62
CA LEU A 97 35.29 -25.47 -13.55
C LEU A 97 34.08 -24.82 -12.87
N ALA A 98 32.93 -25.49 -12.88
CA ALA A 98 31.69 -24.98 -12.30
C ALA A 98 31.44 -25.49 -10.87
N THR A 99 32.19 -26.50 -10.42
CA THR A 99 32.10 -27.05 -9.07
C THR A 99 32.94 -26.18 -8.13
N ARG A 100 32.33 -25.75 -7.03
CA ARG A 100 32.98 -24.94 -5.99
C ARG A 100 32.86 -25.67 -4.65
N ASP A 101 33.92 -25.57 -3.84
CA ASP A 101 33.83 -25.90 -2.42
C ASP A 101 32.86 -24.91 -1.75
N GLU A 102 31.97 -25.44 -0.94
CA GLU A 102 30.88 -24.74 -0.27
C GLU A 102 30.69 -25.31 1.15
N ASN A 103 31.80 -25.63 1.84
CA ASN A 103 31.79 -26.16 3.21
C ASN A 103 31.46 -25.12 4.29
N VAL A 104 31.58 -23.83 3.99
CA VAL A 104 31.29 -22.73 4.92
C VAL A 104 29.90 -22.18 4.64
N TRP A 105 29.09 -22.07 5.69
CA TRP A 105 27.81 -21.39 5.69
C TRP A 105 27.91 -20.13 6.55
N HIS A 106 27.47 -18.99 6.01
CA HIS A 106 27.48 -17.70 6.68
C HIS A 106 26.09 -17.07 6.61
N CYS A 107 25.59 -16.61 7.75
CA CYS A 107 24.37 -15.80 7.81
C CYS A 107 24.58 -14.56 8.67
N SER A 108 24.26 -13.38 8.17
CA SER A 108 24.11 -12.19 9.01
C SER A 108 22.65 -12.00 9.42
N LEU A 109 22.40 -11.70 10.69
CA LEU A 109 21.10 -11.26 11.20
C LEU A 109 21.21 -9.81 11.65
N SER A 110 20.36 -8.94 11.12
CA SER A 110 20.38 -7.52 11.46
C SER A 110 19.01 -6.97 11.83
N LEU A 111 19.03 -6.00 12.74
CA LEU A 111 17.87 -5.17 13.09
C LEU A 111 17.88 -3.88 12.27
N SER A 112 16.70 -3.29 12.11
CA SER A 112 16.61 -1.96 11.49
C SER A 112 17.08 -0.87 12.48
N PRO A 113 17.57 0.28 12.01
CA PRO A 113 18.05 1.34 12.89
C PRO A 113 16.95 1.86 13.83
N GLU A 114 15.74 2.00 13.31
CA GLU A 114 14.54 2.36 14.07
C GLU A 114 14.24 1.37 15.21
N GLU A 115 14.41 0.08 14.93
CA GLU A 115 14.17 -0.99 15.89
C GLU A 115 15.30 -1.04 16.93
N THR A 116 16.54 -0.87 16.52
CA THR A 116 17.70 -0.75 17.42
C THR A 116 17.52 0.44 18.37
N ALA A 117 17.12 1.61 17.86
CA ALA A 117 16.82 2.78 18.69
C ALA A 117 15.65 2.54 19.64
N ALA A 118 14.56 1.92 19.17
CA ALA A 118 13.39 1.61 19.99
C ALA A 118 13.67 0.60 21.12
N LEU A 119 14.64 -0.29 20.92
CA LEU A 119 15.07 -1.28 21.90
C LEU A 119 16.13 -0.75 22.86
N THR A 120 16.71 0.42 22.60
CA THR A 120 17.77 1.01 23.43
C THR A 120 17.18 1.91 24.52
N PRO A 121 17.26 1.54 25.81
CA PRO A 121 16.80 2.41 26.90
C PRO A 121 17.61 3.71 26.98
N ALA A 122 16.99 4.79 27.47
CA ALA A 122 17.69 6.05 27.68
C ALA A 122 18.86 5.87 28.67
N GLY A 123 20.08 6.20 28.23
CA GLY A 123 21.30 6.04 29.03
C GLY A 123 21.91 4.64 29.02
N ALA A 124 21.42 3.72 28.19
CA ALA A 124 22.01 2.40 28.06
C ALA A 124 23.41 2.44 27.41
N THR A 125 24.32 1.63 27.94
CA THR A 125 25.67 1.44 27.39
C THR A 125 25.71 0.51 26.18
N VAL A 126 24.72 -0.39 26.06
CA VAL A 126 24.54 -1.31 24.94
C VAL A 126 23.35 -0.85 24.12
N GLN A 127 23.56 -0.68 22.81
CA GLN A 127 22.49 -0.32 21.87
C GLN A 127 21.87 -1.58 21.25
N GLY A 128 20.55 -1.57 21.07
CA GLY A 128 19.81 -2.71 20.50
C GLY A 128 19.57 -3.82 21.51
N LEU A 129 19.79 -5.07 21.11
CA LEU A 129 19.56 -6.23 21.97
C LEU A 129 20.73 -6.44 22.92
N SER A 130 20.46 -7.06 24.07
CA SER A 130 21.53 -7.58 24.94
C SER A 130 22.16 -8.85 24.34
N ASP A 131 23.39 -9.17 24.77
CA ASP A 131 24.07 -10.39 24.31
C ASP A 131 23.30 -11.65 24.66
N ALA A 132 22.63 -11.69 25.81
CA ALA A 132 21.76 -12.80 26.21
C ALA A 132 20.57 -12.98 25.25
N GLN A 133 19.99 -11.89 24.75
CA GLN A 133 18.92 -11.97 23.75
C GLN A 133 19.46 -12.42 22.39
N TRP A 134 20.62 -11.90 21.97
CA TRP A 134 21.28 -12.37 20.76
C TRP A 134 21.65 -13.84 20.83
N GLN A 135 22.08 -14.32 22.00
CA GLN A 135 22.38 -15.71 22.25
C GLN A 135 21.15 -16.59 22.01
N GLN A 136 20.03 -16.29 22.67
CA GLN A 136 18.78 -17.03 22.51
C GLN A 136 18.31 -17.05 21.04
N ILE A 137 18.35 -15.89 20.37
CA ILE A 137 17.98 -15.78 18.96
C ILE A 137 18.90 -16.64 18.07
N ALA A 138 20.21 -16.62 18.30
CA ALA A 138 21.18 -17.38 17.51
C ALA A 138 20.98 -18.90 17.69
N GLU A 139 20.81 -19.37 18.92
CA GLU A 139 20.58 -20.78 19.25
C GLU A 139 19.27 -21.30 18.61
N GLU A 140 18.15 -20.60 18.81
CA GLU A 140 16.87 -20.96 18.18
C GLU A 140 16.95 -20.93 16.65
N PHE A 141 17.67 -19.95 16.09
CA PHE A 141 17.86 -19.84 14.65
C PHE A 141 18.69 -21.01 14.09
N MET A 142 19.79 -21.40 14.74
CA MET A 142 20.66 -22.48 14.28
C MET A 142 20.02 -23.86 14.42
N ALA A 143 19.26 -24.09 15.50
CA ALA A 143 18.41 -25.27 15.64
C ALA A 143 17.38 -25.35 14.49
N GLY A 144 16.67 -24.25 14.23
CA GLY A 144 15.68 -24.19 13.15
C GLY A 144 16.28 -24.33 11.73
N MET A 145 17.52 -23.90 11.54
CA MET A 145 18.25 -24.08 10.29
C MET A 145 18.78 -25.51 10.09
N GLY A 146 18.71 -26.35 11.12
CA GLY A 146 19.14 -27.75 11.10
C GLY A 146 20.63 -27.94 11.36
N PHE A 147 21.32 -26.95 11.93
CA PHE A 147 22.71 -27.15 12.38
C PHE A 147 22.75 -27.85 13.74
N ASP A 148 21.78 -27.57 14.61
CA ASP A 148 21.58 -28.20 15.93
C ASP A 148 20.25 -28.97 16.01
N SER A 149 19.96 -29.81 15.02
CA SER A 149 18.74 -30.63 15.01
C SER A 149 18.86 -31.87 15.89
N ASP A 150 17.82 -32.14 16.70
CA ASP A 150 17.71 -33.38 17.47
C ASP A 150 17.79 -34.60 16.53
N GLY A 151 18.76 -35.48 16.81
CA GLY A 151 18.97 -36.73 16.07
C GLY A 151 20.06 -36.71 14.99
N ASP A 152 20.64 -35.54 14.68
CA ASP A 152 21.86 -35.43 13.88
C ASP A 152 23.09 -35.21 14.77
N ALA A 153 24.29 -35.53 14.28
CA ALA A 153 25.53 -35.10 14.94
C ALA A 153 25.65 -33.56 14.95
N PRO A 154 26.28 -32.97 16.00
CA PRO A 154 26.40 -31.53 16.10
C PRO A 154 27.24 -30.96 14.94
N ALA A 155 26.81 -29.82 14.41
CA ALA A 155 27.62 -29.02 13.50
C ALA A 155 28.26 -27.86 14.27
N ARG A 156 29.47 -27.47 13.89
CA ARG A 156 30.18 -26.39 14.57
C ARG A 156 29.81 -25.03 14.00
N TRP A 157 29.44 -24.12 14.88
CA TRP A 157 29.09 -22.75 14.51
C TRP A 157 29.36 -21.75 15.63
N VAL A 158 29.47 -20.48 15.26
CA VAL A 158 29.66 -19.35 16.16
C VAL A 158 28.86 -18.16 15.70
N ALA A 159 28.28 -17.41 16.63
CA ALA A 159 27.63 -16.12 16.42
C ALA A 159 28.50 -15.01 17.02
N ILE A 160 28.93 -14.07 16.17
CA ILE A 160 29.78 -12.94 16.54
C ILE A 160 28.94 -11.66 16.39
N ARG A 161 28.88 -10.86 17.44
CA ARG A 161 28.21 -9.55 17.44
C ARG A 161 29.22 -8.46 17.09
N HIS A 162 28.77 -7.51 16.27
CA HIS A 162 29.59 -6.39 15.78
C HIS A 162 29.02 -5.02 16.18
N GLY A 163 28.02 -5.00 17.07
CA GLY A 163 27.32 -3.79 17.48
C GLY A 163 26.55 -3.14 16.34
N LEU A 164 26.56 -1.81 16.30
CA LEU A 164 25.86 -1.03 15.28
C LEU A 164 26.55 -1.15 13.93
N SER A 165 25.79 -1.53 12.91
CA SER A 165 26.21 -1.37 11.52
C SER A 165 26.37 0.11 11.17
N LYS A 166 26.94 0.40 9.99
CA LYS A 166 27.01 1.75 9.41
C LYS A 166 25.69 2.51 9.35
N ARG A 167 24.58 1.77 9.25
CA ARG A 167 23.24 2.35 9.21
C ARG A 167 22.63 2.47 10.61
N GLU A 168 23.40 2.22 11.67
CA GLU A 168 22.97 2.22 13.08
C GLU A 168 22.03 1.07 13.45
N GLY A 169 22.03 -0.02 12.67
CA GLY A 169 21.30 -1.26 13.01
C GLY A 169 22.20 -2.27 13.71
N ASP A 170 21.80 -2.75 14.89
CA ASP A 170 22.49 -3.82 15.64
C ASP A 170 22.45 -5.15 14.88
N HIS A 171 23.56 -5.90 14.88
CA HIS A 171 23.68 -7.11 14.05
C HIS A 171 24.70 -8.14 14.56
N ILE A 172 24.45 -9.41 14.18
CA ILE A 172 25.35 -10.54 14.40
C ILE A 172 25.67 -11.25 13.09
N HIS A 173 26.83 -11.90 13.04
CA HIS A 173 27.27 -12.78 11.97
C HIS A 173 27.44 -14.19 12.52
N ILE A 174 26.79 -15.16 11.87
CA ILE A 174 26.87 -16.58 12.21
C ILE A 174 27.72 -17.28 11.17
N ALA A 175 28.85 -17.86 11.59
CA ALA A 175 29.71 -18.70 10.77
C ALA A 175 29.54 -20.16 11.20
N ALA A 176 29.28 -21.05 10.24
CA ALA A 176 29.04 -22.47 10.51
C ALA A 176 29.77 -23.37 9.51
N SER A 177 30.30 -24.48 10.00
CA SER A 177 30.76 -25.59 9.17
C SER A 177 29.58 -26.41 8.70
N ARG A 178 29.58 -26.79 7.43
CA ARG A 178 28.60 -27.73 6.87
C ARG A 178 28.96 -29.18 7.11
N VAL A 179 30.12 -29.46 7.70
CA VAL A 179 30.52 -30.82 8.11
C VAL A 179 30.29 -30.96 9.60
N ARG A 180 29.49 -31.95 9.98
CA ARG A 180 29.17 -32.32 11.36
C ARG A 180 30.33 -33.08 11.99
N ASP A 181 30.31 -33.22 13.32
CA ASP A 181 31.35 -33.90 14.09
C ASP A 181 31.41 -35.43 13.87
N ASP A 182 30.50 -36.00 13.06
CA ASP A 182 30.56 -37.37 12.56
C ASP A 182 30.99 -37.47 11.08
N GLY A 183 31.36 -36.33 10.46
CA GLY A 183 31.75 -36.24 9.05
C GLY A 183 30.59 -36.10 8.07
N SER A 184 29.34 -36.22 8.52
CA SER A 184 28.17 -36.04 7.67
C SER A 184 27.90 -34.57 7.34
N VAL A 185 27.17 -34.30 6.25
CA VAL A 185 26.99 -32.94 5.73
C VAL A 185 25.61 -32.38 6.10
N VAL A 186 25.60 -31.15 6.63
CA VAL A 186 24.38 -30.39 6.92
C VAL A 186 23.57 -30.20 5.64
N LYS A 187 22.33 -30.70 5.67
CA LYS A 187 21.36 -30.58 4.57
C LYS A 187 20.80 -29.16 4.55
N LEU A 188 21.11 -28.38 3.52
CA LEU A 188 20.50 -27.07 3.30
C LEU A 188 19.12 -27.14 2.62
N TRP A 189 18.62 -28.35 2.35
CA TRP A 189 17.31 -28.58 1.74
C TRP A 189 16.61 -29.76 2.40
N PHE A 190 15.61 -29.48 3.24
CA PHE A 190 14.79 -30.48 3.90
C PHE A 190 13.32 -30.00 4.04
N PRO A 191 12.36 -30.95 4.15
CA PRO A 191 10.96 -30.65 4.41
C PRO A 191 10.75 -30.10 5.84
N GLU A 192 9.82 -29.16 5.99
CA GLU A 192 9.32 -28.77 7.31
C GLU A 192 8.41 -29.86 7.88
N PRO A 193 8.22 -29.92 9.21
CA PRO A 193 7.24 -30.84 9.82
C PRO A 193 5.85 -30.68 9.18
N GLY A 194 5.34 -31.76 8.58
CA GLY A 194 4.04 -31.77 7.89
C GLY A 194 4.04 -31.26 6.43
N GLU A 195 5.20 -30.98 5.83
CA GLU A 195 5.33 -30.69 4.41
C GLU A 195 6.13 -31.79 3.67
N ASP A 196 5.68 -32.18 2.47
CA ASP A 196 6.43 -33.17 1.67
C ASP A 196 7.58 -32.53 0.86
N ARG A 197 7.47 -31.22 0.56
CA ARG A 197 8.37 -30.54 -0.38
C ARG A 197 9.53 -29.86 0.36
N PRO A 198 10.80 -30.22 0.07
CA PRO A 198 11.94 -29.57 0.69
C PRO A 198 12.03 -28.09 0.30
N LYS A 199 12.46 -27.28 1.27
CA LYS A 199 12.67 -25.84 1.09
C LYS A 199 14.17 -25.54 1.11
N GLY A 200 14.57 -24.40 0.57
CA GLY A 200 15.96 -23.94 0.68
C GLY A 200 16.21 -23.24 2.02
N ASP A 201 17.46 -23.22 2.42
CA ASP A 201 18.02 -22.44 3.53
C ASP A 201 17.56 -20.98 3.54
N LYS A 202 17.61 -20.27 2.41
CA LYS A 202 17.17 -18.86 2.30
C LYS A 202 15.69 -18.66 2.64
N TRP A 203 14.85 -19.61 2.24
CA TRP A 203 13.43 -19.54 2.56
C TRP A 203 13.17 -19.89 4.03
N ARG A 204 13.86 -20.90 4.57
CA ARG A 204 13.74 -21.29 5.98
C ARG A 204 14.24 -20.20 6.92
N ALA A 205 15.43 -19.67 6.68
CA ALA A 205 15.96 -18.54 7.44
C ALA A 205 14.98 -17.38 7.43
N GLN A 206 14.35 -17.11 6.28
CA GLN A 206 13.35 -16.05 6.19
C GLN A 206 12.14 -16.29 7.09
N ASN A 207 11.62 -17.52 7.15
CA ASN A 207 10.48 -17.87 7.99
C ASN A 207 10.85 -17.98 9.48
N LEU A 208 12.05 -18.48 9.78
CA LEU A 208 12.60 -18.53 11.14
C LEU A 208 12.72 -17.12 11.71
N CYS A 209 13.28 -16.17 10.95
CA CYS A 209 13.31 -14.79 11.39
C CYS A 209 11.90 -14.23 11.68
N THR A 210 10.87 -14.64 10.94
CA THR A 210 9.48 -14.23 11.28
C THR A 210 8.99 -14.83 12.58
N ARG A 211 9.29 -16.10 12.86
CA ARG A 211 8.93 -16.74 14.14
C ARG A 211 9.68 -16.11 15.30
N LEU A 212 10.98 -15.84 15.13
CA LEU A 212 11.84 -15.18 16.11
C LEU A 212 11.40 -13.74 16.34
N GLU A 213 11.00 -13.02 15.29
CA GLU A 213 10.43 -11.68 15.43
C GLU A 213 9.18 -11.72 16.33
N GLU A 214 8.33 -12.74 16.18
CA GLU A 214 7.12 -12.90 16.99
C GLU A 214 7.43 -13.35 18.44
N SER A 215 8.31 -14.34 18.65
CA SER A 215 8.61 -14.88 20.00
C SER A 215 9.43 -13.92 20.86
N HIS A 216 10.34 -13.15 20.24
CA HIS A 216 11.21 -12.18 20.93
C HIS A 216 10.64 -10.75 20.96
N GLY A 217 9.40 -10.55 20.48
CA GLY A 217 8.73 -9.25 20.50
C GLY A 217 9.37 -8.17 19.61
N LEU A 218 10.09 -8.59 18.57
CA LEU A 218 10.78 -7.73 17.61
C LEU A 218 9.82 -7.22 16.51
N LYS A 219 10.26 -6.21 15.75
CA LYS A 219 9.54 -5.66 14.60
C LYS A 219 9.48 -6.70 13.49
N VAL A 220 8.26 -7.22 13.26
CA VAL A 220 7.97 -8.09 12.12
C VAL A 220 8.15 -7.31 10.83
N THR A 221 9.11 -7.72 10.00
CA THR A 221 9.47 -6.90 8.84
C THR A 221 8.35 -6.87 7.78
N PRO A 222 7.98 -5.68 7.26
CA PRO A 222 6.94 -5.52 6.25
C PRO A 222 7.17 -6.38 5.00
N GLY A 223 6.24 -7.30 4.71
CA GLY A 223 6.30 -8.20 3.55
C GLY A 223 6.62 -9.67 3.86
N ARG A 224 7.11 -10.00 5.07
CA ARG A 224 7.32 -11.39 5.54
C ARG A 224 6.04 -12.00 6.12
N ALA A 225 5.32 -11.26 6.97
CA ALA A 225 4.03 -11.71 7.48
C ALA A 225 3.01 -11.77 6.33
N LYS A 226 2.41 -12.95 6.09
CA LYS A 226 1.26 -13.10 5.16
C LYS A 226 0.12 -12.13 5.48
N SER A 227 0.01 -11.74 6.75
CA SER A 227 -0.96 -10.78 7.26
C SER A 227 -0.60 -9.32 6.96
N TYR A 228 0.64 -8.97 6.62
CA TYR A 228 1.01 -7.58 6.33
C TYR A 228 0.44 -7.16 4.95
N PRO A 229 -0.31 -6.06 4.87
CA PRO A 229 -0.93 -5.60 3.63
C PRO A 229 0.10 -4.90 2.71
N GLY A 230 1.10 -4.20 3.27
CA GLY A 230 2.22 -3.63 2.52
C GLY A 230 3.30 -4.65 2.16
N LYS A 231 3.93 -4.46 0.99
CA LYS A 231 5.20 -5.13 0.66
C LYS A 231 6.34 -4.17 1.01
N GLY A 232 7.25 -4.54 1.91
CA GLY A 232 8.42 -3.73 2.23
C GLY A 232 9.27 -3.39 0.99
N SER A 233 10.09 -2.34 1.12
CA SER A 233 11.15 -2.02 0.17
C SER A 233 12.27 -3.04 0.27
N SER A 234 12.89 -3.39 -0.86
CA SER A 234 14.17 -4.09 -0.83
C SER A 234 15.33 -3.10 -0.84
N PRO A 235 16.52 -3.47 -0.32
CA PRO A 235 17.70 -2.61 -0.38
C PRO A 235 18.03 -2.15 -1.80
N ALA A 236 17.79 -3.00 -2.81
CA ALA A 236 17.95 -2.61 -4.21
C ALA A 236 17.01 -1.47 -4.63
N GLN A 237 15.79 -1.43 -4.10
CA GLN A 237 14.82 -0.37 -4.37
C GLN A 237 15.19 0.93 -3.67
N GLU A 238 15.71 0.86 -2.45
CA GLU A 238 16.24 2.00 -1.70
C GLU A 238 17.46 2.61 -2.42
N ASN A 239 18.43 1.78 -2.81
CA ASN A 239 19.59 2.24 -3.57
C ASN A 239 19.21 2.88 -4.92
N ILE A 240 18.16 2.37 -5.58
CA ILE A 240 17.62 3.00 -6.79
C ILE A 240 17.00 4.36 -6.45
N ALA A 241 16.23 4.47 -5.36
CA ALA A 241 15.64 5.73 -4.92
C ALA A 241 16.71 6.78 -4.64
N GLU A 242 17.72 6.43 -3.82
CA GLU A 242 18.86 7.29 -3.50
C GLU A 242 19.59 7.77 -4.77
N ARG A 243 19.96 6.84 -5.65
CA ARG A 243 20.67 7.18 -6.91
C ARG A 243 19.82 8.03 -7.86
N THR A 244 18.50 7.94 -7.78
CA THR A 244 17.58 8.72 -8.62
C THR A 244 17.06 9.98 -7.92
N GLY A 245 17.59 10.32 -6.75
CA GLY A 245 17.22 11.52 -5.99
C GLY A 245 15.79 11.48 -5.43
N ARG A 246 15.19 10.29 -5.29
CA ARG A 246 13.86 10.14 -4.67
C ARG A 246 14.02 9.95 -3.16
N SER A 247 13.13 10.59 -2.42
CA SER A 247 13.02 10.44 -0.95
C SER A 247 12.44 9.09 -0.52
N GLU A 248 11.71 8.40 -1.40
CA GLU A 248 11.29 7.01 -1.17
C GLU A 248 11.34 6.16 -2.45
N PRO A 249 11.35 4.81 -2.34
CA PRO A 249 11.18 3.92 -3.47
C PRO A 249 9.89 4.19 -4.26
N ALA A 250 9.99 4.31 -5.58
CA ALA A 250 8.84 4.59 -6.47
C ALA A 250 7.66 3.62 -6.29
N LYS A 251 7.94 2.37 -5.88
CA LYS A 251 6.93 1.37 -5.58
C LYS A 251 6.08 1.73 -4.34
N ALA A 252 6.67 2.34 -3.32
CA ALA A 252 5.97 2.78 -2.11
C ALA A 252 5.02 3.93 -2.44
N ALA A 253 5.52 4.97 -3.13
CA ALA A 253 4.72 6.08 -3.65
C ALA A 253 3.54 5.58 -4.51
N LEU A 254 3.81 4.64 -5.44
CA LEU A 254 2.79 4.04 -6.28
C LEU A 254 1.72 3.28 -5.47
N ALA A 255 2.12 2.51 -4.46
CA ALA A 255 1.18 1.81 -3.59
C ALA A 255 0.27 2.78 -2.82
N ARG A 256 0.83 3.90 -2.32
CA ARG A 256 0.11 4.97 -1.62
C ARG A 256 -0.94 5.63 -2.52
N ARG A 257 -0.55 6.03 -3.74
CA ARG A 257 -1.47 6.60 -4.76
C ARG A 257 -2.60 5.63 -5.13
N VAL A 258 -2.29 4.34 -5.28
CA VAL A 258 -3.29 3.32 -5.60
C VAL A 258 -4.26 3.08 -4.44
N ARG A 259 -3.81 3.10 -3.18
CA ARG A 259 -4.70 3.00 -2.00
C ARG A 259 -5.64 4.19 -1.89
N ALA A 260 -5.14 5.41 -2.15
CA ALA A 260 -5.96 6.62 -2.16
C ALA A 260 -7.12 6.48 -3.17
N VAL A 261 -6.79 6.14 -4.42
CA VAL A 261 -7.78 5.94 -5.49
C VAL A 261 -8.75 4.80 -5.17
N ALA A 262 -8.24 3.67 -4.70
CA ALA A 262 -9.08 2.51 -4.33
C ALA A 262 -10.04 2.82 -3.18
N GLY A 263 -9.65 3.66 -2.23
CA GLY A 263 -10.50 4.08 -1.12
C GLY A 263 -11.56 5.10 -1.50
N ALA A 264 -11.33 5.89 -2.55
CA ALA A 264 -12.30 6.85 -3.07
C ALA A 264 -13.33 6.21 -4.02
N ALA A 265 -12.93 5.19 -4.78
CA ALA A 265 -13.79 4.56 -5.79
C ALA A 265 -14.99 3.79 -5.20
N GLU A 266 -16.17 3.94 -5.82
CA GLU A 266 -17.40 3.22 -5.48
C GLU A 266 -17.61 1.97 -6.35
N SER A 267 -16.87 1.86 -7.45
CA SER A 267 -16.94 0.75 -8.40
C SER A 267 -15.61 0.47 -9.09
N GLU A 268 -15.51 -0.68 -9.76
CA GLU A 268 -14.35 -1.05 -10.57
C GLU A 268 -14.09 -0.06 -11.72
N ALA A 269 -15.15 0.39 -12.40
CA ALA A 269 -15.05 1.37 -13.46
C ALA A 269 -14.52 2.72 -12.95
N GLU A 270 -15.01 3.14 -11.78
CA GLU A 270 -14.56 4.38 -11.15
C GLU A 270 -13.11 4.31 -10.67
N PHE A 271 -12.68 3.17 -10.11
CA PHE A 271 -11.28 2.96 -9.75
C PHE A 271 -10.35 3.18 -10.94
N VAL A 272 -10.68 2.61 -12.10
CA VAL A 272 -9.88 2.77 -13.33
C VAL A 272 -9.87 4.23 -13.79
N ARG A 273 -11.03 4.91 -13.73
CA ARG A 273 -11.16 6.32 -14.16
C ARG A 273 -10.39 7.25 -13.23
N LEU A 274 -10.54 7.11 -11.91
CA LEU A 274 -9.82 7.90 -10.92
C LEU A 274 -8.31 7.67 -11.01
N ALA A 275 -7.86 6.43 -11.17
CA ALA A 275 -6.43 6.14 -11.29
C ALA A 275 -5.80 6.90 -12.47
N ARG A 276 -6.47 6.89 -13.63
CA ARG A 276 -6.01 7.64 -14.82
C ARG A 276 -6.11 9.15 -14.65
N ALA A 277 -7.17 9.64 -14.00
CA ALA A 277 -7.33 11.06 -13.69
C ALA A 277 -6.20 11.59 -12.79
N HIS A 278 -5.68 10.75 -11.91
CA HIS A 278 -4.50 11.03 -11.07
C HIS A 278 -3.17 10.62 -11.72
N GLY A 279 -3.13 10.54 -13.05
CA GLY A 279 -1.91 10.32 -13.83
C GLY A 279 -1.36 8.89 -13.79
N LEU A 280 -2.02 7.93 -13.13
CA LEU A 280 -1.52 6.56 -13.10
C LEU A 280 -1.81 5.84 -14.41
N LEU A 281 -0.81 5.13 -14.92
CA LEU A 281 -0.97 4.21 -16.04
C LEU A 281 -1.59 2.92 -15.52
N VAL A 282 -2.72 2.49 -16.09
CA VAL A 282 -3.48 1.33 -15.60
C VAL A 282 -3.89 0.43 -16.76
N ARG A 283 -3.56 -0.87 -16.64
CA ARG A 283 -3.88 -1.89 -17.65
C ARG A 283 -4.50 -3.16 -17.07
N PRO A 284 -5.44 -3.79 -17.78
CA PRO A 284 -6.05 -5.04 -17.33
C PRO A 284 -5.11 -6.23 -17.49
N ARG A 285 -5.28 -7.22 -16.63
CA ARG A 285 -4.78 -8.59 -16.81
C ARG A 285 -5.99 -9.48 -17.02
N TYR A 286 -6.12 -10.03 -18.22
CA TYR A 286 -7.21 -10.93 -18.56
C TYR A 286 -6.94 -12.36 -18.09
N LYS A 287 -8.01 -13.11 -17.89
CA LYS A 287 -7.95 -14.55 -17.69
C LYS A 287 -7.31 -15.21 -18.91
N ALA A 288 -6.56 -16.29 -18.70
CA ALA A 288 -6.06 -17.09 -19.80
C ALA A 288 -7.22 -17.53 -20.71
N GLY A 289 -7.09 -17.29 -22.02
CA GLY A 289 -8.13 -17.60 -22.99
C GLY A 289 -9.28 -16.58 -23.10
N SER A 290 -9.29 -15.51 -22.30
CA SER A 290 -10.31 -14.45 -22.39
C SER A 290 -9.70 -13.09 -22.78
N LYS A 291 -10.46 -12.28 -23.53
CA LYS A 291 -10.12 -10.89 -23.88
C LYS A 291 -11.01 -9.86 -23.16
N THR A 292 -11.96 -10.32 -22.36
CA THR A 292 -12.99 -9.49 -21.73
C THR A 292 -13.04 -9.69 -20.22
N GLU A 293 -12.69 -10.89 -19.72
CA GLU A 293 -12.71 -11.21 -18.29
C GLU A 293 -11.41 -10.75 -17.61
N VAL A 294 -11.49 -9.63 -16.88
CA VAL A 294 -10.36 -9.06 -16.14
C VAL A 294 -10.22 -9.77 -14.78
N VAL A 295 -9.08 -10.42 -14.58
CA VAL A 295 -8.74 -11.16 -13.33
C VAL A 295 -7.70 -10.43 -12.47
N GLY A 296 -7.07 -9.38 -13.02
CA GLY A 296 -6.13 -8.53 -12.30
C GLY A 296 -5.83 -7.26 -13.07
N TYR A 297 -4.88 -6.47 -12.57
CA TYR A 297 -4.41 -5.27 -13.25
C TYR A 297 -2.93 -5.04 -12.98
N SER A 298 -2.30 -4.26 -13.84
CA SER A 298 -1.00 -3.64 -13.56
C SER A 298 -1.13 -2.13 -13.57
N VAL A 299 -0.34 -1.47 -12.75
CA VAL A 299 -0.29 -0.02 -12.63
C VAL A 299 1.16 0.47 -12.63
N ALA A 300 1.40 1.66 -13.16
CA ALA A 300 2.70 2.31 -13.18
C ALA A 300 2.54 3.84 -12.98
N LEU A 301 3.62 4.47 -12.52
CA LEU A 301 3.76 5.93 -12.61
C LEU A 301 3.98 6.35 -14.08
N PRO A 302 3.67 7.60 -14.44
CA PRO A 302 4.08 8.19 -15.72
C PRO A 302 5.58 7.99 -15.99
N THR A 303 5.96 7.87 -17.25
CA THR A 303 7.38 7.75 -17.64
C THR A 303 8.19 9.01 -17.35
N GLY A 304 7.54 10.18 -17.29
CA GLY A 304 8.15 11.42 -16.81
C GLY A 304 8.51 11.38 -15.32
N ASP A 305 7.78 10.58 -14.53
CA ASP A 305 8.01 10.45 -13.09
C ASP A 305 8.97 9.29 -12.78
N TYR A 306 8.75 8.12 -13.38
CA TYR A 306 9.57 6.93 -13.14
C TYR A 306 9.53 5.95 -14.32
N ALA A 307 10.70 5.67 -14.89
CA ALA A 307 10.85 4.76 -16.02
C ALA A 307 12.07 3.84 -15.85
N THR A 308 12.08 2.77 -16.64
CA THR A 308 13.29 1.99 -16.90
C THR A 308 14.36 2.84 -17.60
N ARG A 309 15.60 2.36 -17.63
CA ARG A 309 16.70 3.01 -18.37
C ARG A 309 16.34 3.30 -19.84
N ASP A 310 15.50 2.46 -20.43
CA ASP A 310 15.04 2.58 -21.82
C ASP A 310 13.79 3.46 -21.98
N GLY A 311 13.41 4.23 -20.96
CA GLY A 311 12.27 5.15 -20.99
C GLY A 311 10.89 4.47 -20.92
N ARG A 312 10.82 3.18 -20.62
CA ARG A 312 9.56 2.43 -20.53
C ARG A 312 8.95 2.46 -19.12
N PRO A 313 7.61 2.45 -18.97
CA PRO A 313 6.96 2.40 -17.67
C PRO A 313 7.32 1.14 -16.87
N VAL A 314 7.53 1.29 -15.56
CA VAL A 314 7.76 0.17 -14.64
C VAL A 314 6.42 -0.32 -14.06
N TRP A 315 5.92 -1.42 -14.58
CA TRP A 315 4.62 -1.97 -14.22
C TRP A 315 4.66 -2.85 -12.96
N HIS A 316 3.73 -2.60 -12.04
CA HIS A 316 3.50 -3.44 -10.87
C HIS A 316 2.07 -3.99 -10.88
N GLY A 317 1.91 -5.30 -10.66
CA GLY A 317 0.58 -5.86 -10.39
C GLY A 317 0.09 -5.43 -9.00
N GLY A 318 -1.23 -5.27 -8.82
CA GLY A 318 -1.80 -4.85 -7.52
C GLY A 318 -1.27 -5.65 -6.32
N GLY A 319 -1.18 -6.98 -6.44
CA GLY A 319 -0.61 -7.84 -5.38
C GLY A 319 0.89 -7.68 -5.11
N LYS A 320 1.63 -7.05 -6.03
CA LYS A 320 3.05 -6.67 -5.81
C LYS A 320 3.16 -5.37 -5.02
N LEU A 321 2.15 -4.50 -5.05
CA LEU A 321 2.07 -3.27 -4.26
C LEU A 321 1.55 -3.53 -2.84
N GLY A 322 0.55 -4.39 -2.73
CA GLY A 322 0.01 -4.84 -1.45
C GLY A 322 -1.00 -5.97 -1.62
N ASN A 323 -1.11 -6.84 -0.61
CA ASN A 323 -2.07 -7.95 -0.66
C ASN A 323 -3.52 -7.42 -0.71
N ASP A 324 -3.76 -6.26 -0.11
CA ASP A 324 -5.01 -5.51 -0.06
C ASP A 324 -5.39 -4.85 -1.40
N LEU A 325 -4.44 -4.74 -2.33
CA LEU A 325 -4.58 -4.07 -3.63
C LEU A 325 -4.80 -5.04 -4.80
N THR A 326 -4.97 -6.34 -4.53
CA THR A 326 -5.36 -7.29 -5.59
C THR A 326 -6.78 -7.01 -6.08
N LEU A 327 -7.06 -7.22 -7.38
CA LEU A 327 -8.39 -6.94 -7.94
C LEU A 327 -9.54 -7.67 -7.21
N PRO A 328 -9.40 -8.97 -6.82
CA PRO A 328 -10.41 -9.63 -6.01
C PRO A 328 -10.68 -8.92 -4.68
N ARG A 329 -9.63 -8.44 -4.00
CA ARG A 329 -9.74 -7.70 -2.73
C ARG A 329 -10.33 -6.30 -2.89
N LEU A 330 -10.15 -5.67 -4.05
CA LEU A 330 -10.81 -4.41 -4.36
C LEU A 330 -12.30 -4.63 -4.65
N ARG A 331 -12.65 -5.67 -5.42
CA ARG A 331 -14.04 -6.04 -5.72
C ARG A 331 -14.85 -6.37 -4.48
N GLU A 332 -14.22 -6.97 -3.47
CA GLU A 332 -14.86 -7.20 -2.16
C GLU A 332 -15.43 -5.91 -1.56
N ARG A 333 -14.91 -4.72 -1.89
CA ARG A 333 -15.30 -3.43 -1.29
C ARG A 333 -16.45 -2.73 -2.00
N TRP A 334 -16.72 -3.11 -3.25
CA TRP A 334 -17.73 -2.48 -4.08
C TRP A 334 -19.02 -3.29 -4.03
N ALA A 335 -20.15 -2.62 -4.22
CA ALA A 335 -21.40 -3.35 -4.43
C ALA A 335 -21.25 -4.28 -5.63
N ALA A 336 -21.83 -5.48 -5.55
CA ALA A 336 -21.78 -6.43 -6.65
C ALA A 336 -22.36 -5.74 -7.91
N PRO A 337 -21.59 -5.63 -9.01
CA PRO A 337 -22.02 -4.86 -10.16
C PRO A 337 -23.19 -5.59 -10.84
N ASP A 338 -24.23 -4.84 -11.22
CA ASP A 338 -25.28 -5.32 -12.12
C ASP A 338 -24.75 -5.43 -13.57
N ALA A 339 -25.62 -5.72 -14.53
CA ALA A 339 -25.22 -5.87 -15.93
C ALA A 339 -24.59 -4.58 -16.51
N GLY A 340 -25.13 -3.41 -16.13
CA GLY A 340 -24.58 -2.10 -16.51
C GLY A 340 -23.21 -1.84 -15.89
N GLY A 341 -23.05 -2.07 -14.59
CA GLY A 341 -21.78 -1.92 -13.88
C GLY A 341 -20.68 -2.83 -14.41
N ARG A 342 -21.02 -4.03 -14.88
CA ARG A 342 -20.06 -4.94 -15.54
C ARG A 342 -19.64 -4.42 -16.92
N ALA A 343 -20.59 -3.91 -17.71
CA ALA A 343 -20.30 -3.30 -19.01
C ALA A 343 -19.44 -2.04 -18.85
N ASP A 344 -19.72 -1.22 -17.84
CA ASP A 344 -18.94 -0.03 -17.50
C ASP A 344 -17.51 -0.37 -17.08
N ALA A 345 -17.33 -1.40 -16.25
CA ALA A 345 -16.00 -1.88 -15.87
C ALA A 345 -15.24 -2.39 -17.10
N ALA A 346 -15.88 -3.21 -17.95
CA ALA A 346 -15.28 -3.69 -19.19
C ALA A 346 -14.88 -2.55 -20.12
N SER A 347 -15.73 -1.53 -20.27
CA SER A 347 -15.46 -0.32 -21.06
C SER A 347 -14.26 0.45 -20.50
N ALA A 348 -14.23 0.67 -19.18
CA ALA A 348 -13.13 1.37 -18.51
C ALA A 348 -11.79 0.65 -18.74
N TRP A 349 -11.77 -0.68 -18.68
CA TRP A 349 -10.57 -1.47 -18.97
C TRP A 349 -10.22 -1.50 -20.46
N ALA A 350 -11.20 -1.60 -21.36
CA ALA A 350 -11.00 -1.70 -22.81
C ALA A 350 -10.40 -0.43 -23.43
N HIS A 351 -10.54 0.73 -22.79
CA HIS A 351 -9.87 1.96 -23.22
C HIS A 351 -8.34 1.90 -23.20
N HIS A 352 -7.74 0.82 -22.67
CA HIS A 352 -6.33 0.49 -22.83
C HIS A 352 -5.97 -0.14 -24.20
N GLN A 353 -6.92 -0.76 -24.91
CA GLN A 353 -6.65 -1.57 -26.12
C GLN A 353 -6.39 -0.74 -27.40
N ARG A 354 -6.63 0.59 -27.40
CA ARG A 354 -6.35 1.44 -28.57
C ARG A 354 -4.91 1.96 -28.65
N GLU A 355 -3.97 1.28 -27.99
CA GLU A 355 -2.51 1.51 -28.11
C GLU A 355 -1.87 0.70 -29.25
N THR A 356 -2.61 -0.16 -29.96
CA THR A 356 -2.16 -0.77 -31.21
C THR A 356 -2.80 -0.04 -32.39
N ILE A 357 -1.99 0.67 -33.16
CA ILE A 357 -2.39 1.40 -34.37
C ILE A 357 -2.83 0.37 -35.41
N ASP A 358 -4.10 0.42 -35.81
CA ASP A 358 -4.54 -0.01 -37.14
C ASP A 358 -5.38 1.15 -37.73
N PRO A 359 -4.92 1.85 -38.78
CA PRO A 359 -5.55 3.08 -39.27
C PRO A 359 -6.77 2.84 -40.16
N ALA A 360 -7.28 1.61 -40.28
CA ALA A 360 -8.38 1.27 -41.16
C ALA A 360 -9.44 0.38 -40.49
N ALA A 361 -10.31 0.97 -39.66
CA ALA A 361 -11.58 0.33 -39.31
C ALA A 361 -12.65 1.39 -39.07
N THR A 362 -13.12 1.96 -40.18
CA THR A 362 -14.39 2.69 -40.24
C THR A 362 -15.49 1.66 -40.04
N VAL A 363 -16.06 1.57 -38.83
CA VAL A 363 -17.36 0.94 -38.65
C VAL A 363 -18.37 2.05 -38.45
N VAL A 364 -19.12 2.32 -39.52
CA VAL A 364 -20.40 3.01 -39.47
C VAL A 364 -21.42 1.95 -39.05
N PRO A 365 -22.08 2.03 -37.88
CA PRO A 365 -23.22 1.16 -37.62
C PRO A 365 -24.43 1.69 -38.41
N ALA A 366 -25.06 0.74 -39.06
CA ALA A 366 -26.16 0.90 -40.00
C ALA A 366 -27.37 1.63 -39.40
N GLU A 367 -28.03 2.31 -40.32
CA GLU A 367 -29.37 2.88 -40.23
C GLU A 367 -30.36 1.89 -39.59
N ALA A 368 -31.11 2.36 -38.59
CA ALA A 368 -32.57 2.30 -38.58
C ALA A 368 -33.11 3.03 -37.35
N GLU A 369 -34.30 3.61 -37.51
CA GLU A 369 -34.95 4.59 -36.65
C GLU A 369 -35.49 4.03 -35.33
N SER A 370 -35.63 4.90 -34.32
CA SER A 370 -36.81 4.96 -33.46
C SER A 370 -36.92 6.34 -32.81
N ALA A 371 -37.97 7.07 -33.18
CA ALA A 371 -38.31 8.40 -32.69
C ALA A 371 -38.97 8.33 -31.31
N ARG A 372 -38.32 8.88 -30.27
CA ARG A 372 -39.01 9.28 -29.04
C ARG A 372 -39.45 10.75 -29.05
N SER A 373 -38.92 11.58 -29.96
CA SER A 373 -39.20 13.04 -30.01
C SER A 373 -39.94 13.54 -31.25
N GLY A 374 -40.41 12.64 -32.14
CA GLY A 374 -41.06 13.02 -33.40
C GLY A 374 -40.14 13.71 -34.42
N MET A 375 -38.86 13.90 -34.10
CA MET A 375 -37.87 14.56 -34.94
C MET A 375 -37.03 13.53 -35.71
N SER A 376 -36.94 13.67 -37.03
CA SER A 376 -36.04 12.84 -37.86
C SER A 376 -34.57 13.18 -37.59
N TRP A 377 -33.66 12.24 -37.87
CA TRP A 377 -32.23 12.47 -37.70
C TRP A 377 -31.71 13.65 -38.55
N LYS A 378 -32.31 13.88 -39.73
CA LYS A 378 -31.98 15.02 -40.60
C LYS A 378 -32.38 16.35 -39.96
N GLN A 379 -33.57 16.41 -39.35
CA GLN A 379 -34.04 17.59 -38.62
C GLN A 379 -33.22 17.84 -37.36
N ALA A 380 -32.89 16.80 -36.58
CA ALA A 380 -32.04 16.93 -35.39
C ALA A 380 -30.62 17.41 -35.73
N ARG A 381 -30.06 16.91 -36.84
CA ARG A 381 -28.75 17.35 -37.34
C ARG A 381 -28.78 18.79 -37.84
N ALA A 382 -29.86 19.22 -38.52
CA ALA A 382 -30.04 20.60 -38.96
C ALA A 382 -30.18 21.55 -37.76
N GLU A 383 -31.03 21.21 -36.78
CA GLU A 383 -31.23 21.97 -35.54
C GLU A 383 -29.92 22.13 -34.75
N LEU A 384 -29.16 21.05 -34.60
CA LEU A 384 -27.85 21.10 -33.93
C LEU A 384 -26.87 22.02 -34.66
N ARG A 385 -26.83 21.96 -36.00
CA ARG A 385 -25.99 22.83 -36.82
C ARG A 385 -26.41 24.29 -36.65
N ASP A 386 -27.69 24.60 -36.74
CA ASP A 386 -28.19 25.98 -36.72
C ASP A 386 -27.96 26.63 -35.34
N ARG A 387 -28.11 25.88 -34.24
CA ARG A 387 -27.74 26.34 -32.89
C ARG A 387 -26.26 26.66 -32.76
N LEU A 388 -25.39 25.84 -33.34
CA LEU A 388 -23.94 26.08 -33.32
C LEU A 388 -23.52 27.23 -34.24
N MET A 389 -24.14 27.39 -35.40
CA MET A 389 -23.91 28.54 -36.28
C MET A 389 -24.30 29.84 -35.60
N ALA A 390 -25.46 29.88 -34.94
CA ALA A 390 -25.89 31.03 -34.16
C ALA A 390 -24.97 31.31 -32.95
N ALA A 391 -24.41 30.27 -32.32
CA ALA A 391 -23.41 30.43 -31.26
C ALA A 391 -22.09 30.99 -31.80
N ALA A 392 -21.66 30.56 -32.98
CA ALA A 392 -20.43 31.01 -33.62
C ALA A 392 -20.50 32.48 -34.06
N GLN A 393 -21.61 32.93 -34.66
CA GLN A 393 -21.78 34.30 -35.17
C GLN A 393 -21.67 35.39 -34.09
N GLY A 394 -22.07 35.09 -32.86
CA GLY A 394 -21.99 36.04 -31.72
C GLY A 394 -20.71 35.93 -30.89
N SER A 395 -19.75 35.08 -31.29
CA SER A 395 -18.60 34.74 -30.46
C SER A 395 -17.30 35.27 -31.05
N SER A 396 -16.52 35.96 -30.22
CA SER A 396 -15.19 36.46 -30.55
C SER A 396 -14.05 35.67 -29.89
N THR A 397 -14.37 34.65 -29.09
CA THR A 397 -13.40 33.79 -28.40
C THR A 397 -13.94 32.38 -28.22
N GLU A 398 -13.06 31.41 -28.00
CA GLU A 398 -13.42 30.01 -27.73
C GLU A 398 -14.32 29.87 -26.50
N ARG A 399 -14.11 30.70 -25.47
CA ARG A 399 -14.94 30.72 -24.26
C ARG A 399 -16.35 31.24 -24.55
N ASN A 400 -16.48 32.31 -25.34
CA ASN A 400 -17.78 32.88 -25.71
C ASN A 400 -18.59 31.89 -26.55
N PHE A 401 -17.93 31.17 -27.46
CA PHE A 401 -18.56 30.12 -28.27
C PHE A 401 -19.10 28.97 -27.43
N ILE A 402 -18.29 28.47 -26.48
CA ILE A 402 -18.72 27.38 -25.59
C ILE A 402 -19.92 27.81 -24.76
N GLN A 403 -19.91 29.04 -24.23
CA GLN A 403 -21.01 29.57 -23.44
C GLN A 403 -22.28 29.73 -24.29
N ALA A 404 -22.18 30.40 -25.44
CA ALA A 404 -23.31 30.61 -26.34
C ALA A 404 -23.92 29.30 -26.86
N ALA A 405 -23.10 28.28 -27.11
CA ALA A 405 -23.57 26.95 -27.50
C ALA A 405 -24.33 26.26 -26.36
N ARG A 406 -23.83 26.34 -25.12
CA ARG A 406 -24.51 25.79 -23.94
C ARG A 406 -25.81 26.50 -23.62
N ASP A 407 -25.86 27.83 -23.76
CA ASP A 407 -27.08 28.63 -23.54
C ASP A 407 -28.17 28.29 -24.57
N LYS A 408 -27.76 27.84 -25.78
CA LYS A 408 -28.66 27.29 -26.80
C LYS A 408 -28.99 25.80 -26.58
N GLY A 409 -28.63 25.24 -25.43
CA GLY A 409 -28.93 23.87 -25.05
C GLY A 409 -28.13 22.82 -25.82
N VAL A 410 -26.94 23.15 -26.33
CA VAL A 410 -26.04 22.20 -27.01
C VAL A 410 -25.07 21.57 -26.01
N LEU A 411 -24.95 20.24 -26.05
CA LEU A 411 -23.94 19.51 -25.30
C LEU A 411 -22.62 19.57 -26.06
N LEU A 412 -21.52 19.89 -25.38
CA LEU A 412 -20.19 20.00 -25.97
C LEU A 412 -19.19 19.07 -25.26
N ARG A 413 -18.35 18.39 -26.05
CA ARG A 413 -17.26 17.53 -25.56
C ARG A 413 -15.95 17.89 -26.28
N PRO A 414 -14.87 18.22 -25.55
CA PRO A 414 -13.58 18.50 -26.17
C PRO A 414 -12.97 17.21 -26.77
N ARG A 415 -12.20 17.39 -27.83
CA ARG A 415 -11.32 16.39 -28.43
C ARG A 415 -9.89 16.86 -28.24
N TYR A 416 -9.12 16.10 -27.49
CA TYR A 416 -7.73 16.41 -27.21
C TYR A 416 -6.80 15.93 -28.32
N ALA A 417 -5.62 16.53 -28.41
CA ALA A 417 -4.56 15.99 -29.24
C ALA A 417 -4.11 14.63 -28.69
N PRO A 418 -3.64 13.71 -29.56
CA PRO A 418 -3.13 12.43 -29.13
C PRO A 418 -2.09 12.58 -28.01
N GLY A 419 -2.23 11.82 -26.93
CA GLY A 419 -1.28 11.81 -25.80
C GLY A 419 -1.35 13.00 -24.84
N THR A 420 -2.34 13.90 -24.99
CA THR A 420 -2.45 15.10 -24.16
C THR A 420 -3.85 15.27 -23.56
N THR A 421 -3.94 15.90 -22.40
CA THR A 421 -5.21 16.36 -21.78
C THR A 421 -5.29 17.88 -21.67
N ASP A 422 -4.24 18.59 -22.11
CA ASP A 422 -4.10 20.04 -22.04
C ASP A 422 -4.26 20.74 -23.41
N ARG A 423 -4.21 19.98 -24.52
CA ARG A 423 -4.30 20.53 -25.88
C ARG A 423 -5.54 20.05 -26.62
N ILE A 424 -6.45 20.97 -26.96
CA ILE A 424 -7.73 20.67 -27.63
C ILE A 424 -7.60 20.90 -29.15
N THR A 425 -7.88 19.87 -29.93
CA THR A 425 -7.79 19.84 -31.40
C THR A 425 -9.16 19.90 -32.08
N GLY A 426 -10.24 19.67 -31.35
CA GLY A 426 -11.60 19.77 -31.87
C GLY A 426 -12.64 19.56 -30.79
N TYR A 427 -13.90 19.39 -31.22
CA TYR A 427 -15.00 19.08 -30.32
C TYR A 427 -16.05 18.21 -31.00
N SER A 428 -16.88 17.58 -30.18
CA SER A 428 -18.14 16.98 -30.58
C SER A 428 -19.29 17.71 -29.91
N ALA A 429 -20.41 17.83 -30.62
CA ALA A 429 -21.63 18.47 -30.16
C ALA A 429 -22.81 17.50 -30.30
N ALA A 430 -23.79 17.61 -29.40
CA ALA A 430 -25.02 16.83 -29.46
C ALA A 430 -26.20 17.64 -28.93
N LEU A 431 -27.41 17.33 -29.39
CA LEU A 431 -28.62 17.73 -28.69
C LEU A 431 -28.77 16.88 -27.42
N PRO A 432 -29.35 17.43 -26.34
CA PRO A 432 -29.76 16.66 -25.17
C PRO A 432 -30.63 15.47 -25.55
N SER A 433 -30.52 14.36 -24.83
CA SER A 433 -31.33 13.15 -25.06
C SER A 433 -32.83 13.38 -24.89
N SER A 434 -33.22 14.45 -24.17
CA SER A 434 -34.60 14.94 -24.08
C SER A 434 -35.13 15.56 -25.38
N ILE A 435 -34.25 16.00 -26.27
CA ILE A 435 -34.59 16.59 -27.58
C ILE A 435 -34.43 15.55 -28.70
N TYR A 436 -33.30 14.84 -28.71
CA TYR A 436 -33.03 13.78 -29.67
C TYR A 436 -32.06 12.76 -29.10
N SER A 437 -32.38 11.48 -29.23
CA SER A 437 -31.56 10.37 -28.79
C SER A 437 -31.57 9.22 -29.80
N ASP A 438 -30.56 8.36 -29.72
CA ASP A 438 -30.56 7.08 -30.42
C ASP A 438 -31.53 6.08 -29.77
N ARG A 439 -31.55 4.85 -30.31
CA ARG A 439 -32.42 3.76 -29.84
C ARG A 439 -32.22 3.39 -28.38
N ASP A 440 -31.02 3.62 -27.86
CA ASP A 440 -30.63 3.30 -26.48
C ASP A 440 -30.85 4.50 -25.53
N GLY A 441 -31.39 5.61 -26.03
CA GLY A 441 -31.66 6.82 -25.26
C GLY A 441 -30.44 7.73 -25.07
N HIS A 442 -29.37 7.53 -25.83
CA HIS A 442 -28.15 8.32 -25.74
C HIS A 442 -28.14 9.51 -26.71
N PRO A 443 -27.50 10.64 -26.33
CA PRO A 443 -27.35 11.78 -27.23
C PRO A 443 -26.43 11.42 -28.41
N VAL A 444 -26.85 11.84 -29.62
CA VAL A 444 -26.11 11.57 -30.87
C VAL A 444 -25.09 12.67 -31.13
N TRP A 445 -23.81 12.30 -31.17
CA TRP A 445 -22.68 13.23 -31.25
C TRP A 445 -22.16 13.45 -32.66
N HIS A 446 -21.96 14.71 -33.03
CA HIS A 446 -21.37 15.13 -34.30
C HIS A 446 -20.15 16.01 -34.08
N GLY A 447 -19.09 15.86 -34.89
CA GLY A 447 -17.99 16.82 -34.89
C GLY A 447 -18.44 18.13 -35.56
N GLY A 448 -18.02 19.29 -35.04
CA GLY A 448 -18.38 20.61 -35.60
C GLY A 448 -18.17 20.68 -37.11
N GLY A 449 -16.97 20.31 -37.59
CA GLY A 449 -16.64 20.25 -39.02
C GLY A 449 -17.50 19.28 -39.86
N LYS A 450 -18.11 18.26 -39.24
CA LYS A 450 -19.03 17.34 -39.91
C LYS A 450 -20.46 17.88 -39.98
N LEU A 451 -20.80 18.91 -39.20
CA LEU A 451 -22.08 19.64 -39.30
C LEU A 451 -21.98 20.72 -40.36
N ASP A 452 -20.89 21.48 -40.32
CA ASP A 452 -20.48 22.48 -41.30
C ASP A 452 -18.96 22.71 -41.19
N ASN A 453 -18.24 22.87 -42.30
CA ASN A 453 -16.79 23.08 -42.28
C ASN A 453 -16.38 24.35 -41.50
N THR A 454 -17.23 25.38 -41.51
CA THR A 454 -17.02 26.64 -40.77
C THR A 454 -17.08 26.44 -39.26
N LEU A 455 -17.73 25.38 -38.79
CA LEU A 455 -17.82 25.01 -37.37
C LEU A 455 -16.64 24.15 -36.89
N ALA A 456 -15.66 23.84 -37.75
CA ALA A 456 -14.43 23.19 -37.31
C ALA A 456 -13.68 24.11 -36.32
N LEU A 457 -13.19 23.57 -35.20
CA LEU A 457 -12.53 24.39 -34.16
C LEU A 457 -11.32 25.16 -34.70
N SER A 458 -10.58 24.56 -35.64
CA SER A 458 -9.48 25.22 -36.34
C SER A 458 -9.93 26.40 -37.19
N GLU A 459 -11.13 26.34 -37.76
CA GLU A 459 -11.69 27.40 -38.59
C GLU A 459 -12.28 28.53 -37.73
N LEU A 460 -13.02 28.19 -36.66
CA LEU A 460 -13.49 29.15 -35.67
C LEU A 460 -12.33 29.95 -35.04
N ARG A 461 -11.23 29.27 -34.70
CA ARG A 461 -10.02 29.92 -34.18
C ARG A 461 -9.34 30.86 -35.18
N ARG A 462 -9.48 30.62 -36.49
CA ARG A 462 -8.97 31.53 -37.53
C ARG A 462 -9.81 32.80 -37.65
N GLN A 463 -11.10 32.71 -37.33
CA GLN A 463 -12.05 33.81 -37.44
C GLN A 463 -12.09 34.71 -36.19
N TRP A 464 -11.61 34.21 -35.04
CA TRP A 464 -11.48 34.99 -33.81
C TRP A 464 -10.19 35.82 -33.78
N PRO A 465 -10.20 37.03 -33.19
CA PRO A 465 -8.99 37.84 -33.04
C PRO A 465 -7.87 37.08 -32.31
N PRO A 466 -6.59 37.28 -32.67
CA PRO A 466 -5.48 36.63 -31.98
C PRO A 466 -5.47 37.02 -30.50
N ALA A 467 -5.40 36.02 -29.63
CA ALA A 467 -5.44 36.18 -28.19
C ALA A 467 -4.20 36.97 -27.70
N GLY A 468 -4.39 38.08 -26.99
CA GLY A 468 -3.28 38.86 -26.42
C GLY A 468 -2.46 38.05 -25.39
N PRO A 469 -1.23 38.49 -25.05
CA PRO A 469 -0.24 37.71 -24.30
C PRO A 469 -0.63 37.26 -22.87
N GLN A 470 -1.80 37.68 -22.36
CA GLN A 470 -2.32 37.27 -21.05
C GLN A 470 -3.44 36.20 -21.11
N SER A 471 -3.77 35.64 -22.28
CA SER A 471 -5.01 34.85 -22.44
C SER A 471 -4.86 33.39 -22.90
N ALA A 472 -3.68 32.78 -22.83
CA ALA A 472 -3.53 31.35 -23.15
C ALA A 472 -2.43 30.66 -22.34
N THR A 473 -2.69 30.34 -21.08
CA THR A 473 -2.10 29.13 -20.49
C THR A 473 -3.03 27.96 -20.83
N GLY A 474 -2.50 26.84 -21.34
CA GLY A 474 -3.30 25.68 -21.78
C GLY A 474 -4.33 25.18 -20.75
N ALA A 475 -4.07 25.41 -19.45
CA ALA A 475 -4.98 25.12 -18.35
C ALA A 475 -6.31 25.92 -18.40
N MET A 476 -6.31 27.19 -18.82
CA MET A 476 -7.53 28.02 -18.86
C MET A 476 -8.50 27.60 -19.96
N THR A 477 -7.98 27.16 -21.11
CA THR A 477 -8.79 26.63 -22.22
C THR A 477 -9.40 25.27 -21.83
N VAL A 478 -8.63 24.40 -21.18
CA VAL A 478 -9.11 23.11 -20.68
C VAL A 478 -10.26 23.28 -19.70
N ASN A 479 -10.19 24.26 -18.79
CA ASN A 479 -11.27 24.55 -17.83
C ASN A 479 -12.55 25.07 -18.50
N ALA A 480 -12.47 25.89 -19.54
CA ALA A 480 -13.68 26.34 -20.26
C ALA A 480 -14.46 25.15 -20.89
N TRP A 481 -13.73 24.17 -21.42
CA TRP A 481 -14.28 22.92 -21.93
C TRP A 481 -14.69 21.94 -20.82
N ALA A 482 -13.91 21.86 -19.73
CA ALA A 482 -14.18 21.09 -18.54
C ALA A 482 -15.11 21.87 -17.60
N ARG A 483 -16.38 22.00 -18.02
CA ARG A 483 -17.52 22.49 -17.20
C ARG A 483 -17.17 23.67 -16.26
N VAL A 484 -17.06 24.88 -16.79
CA VAL A 484 -17.26 26.09 -15.97
C VAL A 484 -18.71 26.56 -16.14
N ALA A 485 -19.39 26.68 -15.00
CA ALA A 485 -20.69 27.31 -14.84
C ALA A 485 -20.49 28.83 -14.54
N PRO A 486 -21.50 29.70 -14.74
CA PRO A 486 -21.35 31.16 -14.64
C PRO A 486 -20.90 31.66 -13.26
N ALA A 487 -20.57 32.94 -13.09
CA ALA A 487 -20.06 33.51 -11.83
C ALA A 487 -20.96 33.25 -10.59
N ALA A 488 -22.28 33.10 -10.77
CA ALA A 488 -23.20 32.63 -9.72
C ALA A 488 -22.97 31.17 -9.32
N ALA A 489 -22.48 30.35 -10.25
CA ALA A 489 -22.09 28.96 -10.04
C ALA A 489 -20.63 28.81 -9.56
N GLN A 490 -19.75 29.81 -9.71
CA GLN A 490 -18.49 29.85 -8.94
C GLN A 490 -18.79 30.05 -7.45
N ALA A 491 -19.73 30.96 -7.11
CA ALA A 491 -20.23 31.08 -5.75
C ALA A 491 -20.96 29.82 -5.27
N ALA A 492 -21.72 29.15 -6.16
CA ALA A 492 -22.33 27.85 -5.87
C ALA A 492 -21.33 26.69 -5.79
N GLN A 493 -20.20 26.74 -6.49
CA GLN A 493 -19.12 25.76 -6.45
C GLN A 493 -18.29 25.92 -5.18
N VAL A 494 -17.91 27.15 -4.81
CA VAL A 494 -17.30 27.44 -3.50
C VAL A 494 -18.27 27.05 -2.37
N SER A 495 -19.58 27.27 -2.55
CA SER A 495 -20.61 26.77 -1.62
C SER A 495 -20.75 25.25 -1.65
N ALA A 496 -20.63 24.59 -2.80
CA ALA A 496 -20.72 23.13 -2.95
C ALA A 496 -19.46 22.42 -2.44
N GLU A 497 -18.28 23.01 -2.63
CA GLU A 497 -17.00 22.61 -2.03
C GLU A 497 -17.09 22.81 -0.51
N ALA A 498 -17.53 23.98 -0.01
CA ALA A 498 -17.74 24.19 1.42
C ALA A 498 -18.77 23.22 2.03
N LYS A 499 -19.89 22.94 1.32
CA LYS A 499 -20.88 21.92 1.72
C LYS A 499 -20.31 20.50 1.63
N GLY A 500 -19.47 20.23 0.64
CA GLY A 500 -18.77 18.96 0.44
C GLY A 500 -17.78 18.69 1.57
N TRP A 501 -17.01 19.71 1.97
CA TRP A 501 -16.11 19.68 3.11
C TRP A 501 -16.84 19.55 4.44
N ALA A 502 -17.95 20.28 4.65
CA ALA A 502 -18.78 20.10 5.83
C ALA A 502 -19.35 18.67 5.88
N ALA A 503 -19.73 18.09 4.74
CA ALA A 503 -20.17 16.71 4.65
C ALA A 503 -19.03 15.70 4.89
N ALA A 504 -17.81 15.98 4.42
CA ALA A 504 -16.63 15.17 4.72
C ALA A 504 -16.28 15.20 6.20
N GLY A 505 -16.31 16.37 6.84
CA GLY A 505 -16.14 16.53 8.29
C GLY A 505 -17.19 15.76 9.09
N ARG A 506 -18.47 15.83 8.70
CA ARG A 506 -19.53 14.99 9.30
C ARG A 506 -19.27 13.49 9.10
N SER A 507 -18.75 13.10 7.94
CA SER A 507 -18.46 11.69 7.65
C SER A 507 -17.26 11.18 8.46
N ALA A 508 -16.23 12.01 8.65
CA ALA A 508 -15.10 11.71 9.54
C ALA A 508 -15.53 11.61 11.01
N ARG A 509 -16.43 12.48 11.47
CA ARG A 509 -16.98 12.45 12.82
C ARG A 509 -17.88 11.24 13.07
N ALA A 510 -18.84 10.97 12.17
CA ALA A 510 -19.69 9.78 12.27
C ALA A 510 -18.85 8.49 12.26
N TRP A 511 -17.72 8.51 11.54
CA TRP A 511 -16.76 7.42 11.56
C TRP A 511 -16.03 7.30 12.90
N GLN A 512 -15.54 8.40 13.48
CA GLN A 512 -14.95 8.40 14.82
C GLN A 512 -15.91 7.87 15.87
N GLU A 513 -17.15 8.36 15.91
CA GLU A 513 -18.19 7.90 16.85
C GLU A 513 -18.45 6.39 16.72
N ARG A 514 -18.42 5.88 15.48
CA ARG A 514 -18.49 4.43 15.21
C ARG A 514 -17.27 3.67 15.73
N ILE A 515 -16.09 4.27 15.74
CA ILE A 515 -14.86 3.64 16.24
C ILE A 515 -14.80 3.67 17.77
N GLU A 516 -15.24 4.76 18.39
CA GLU A 516 -15.35 4.87 19.84
C GLU A 516 -16.35 3.86 20.40
N THR A 517 -17.49 3.65 19.72
CA THR A 517 -18.44 2.59 20.08
C THR A 517 -17.87 1.18 19.90
N LEU A 518 -16.91 0.96 19.00
CA LEU A 518 -16.19 -0.31 18.86
C LEU A 518 -15.10 -0.50 19.92
N ALA A 519 -14.60 0.59 20.50
CA ALA A 519 -13.60 0.60 21.57
C ALA A 519 -14.22 0.50 22.97
N ASP A 520 -15.54 0.62 23.11
CA ASP A 520 -16.24 0.51 24.38
C ASP A 520 -16.10 -0.92 24.95
N PRO A 521 -15.42 -1.11 26.11
CA PRO A 521 -15.26 -2.43 26.71
C PRO A 521 -16.58 -3.05 27.19
N ALA A 522 -17.66 -2.26 27.30
CA ALA A 522 -19.00 -2.76 27.58
C ALA A 522 -19.78 -3.18 26.31
N ALA A 523 -19.29 -2.83 25.11
CA ALA A 523 -19.85 -3.31 23.86
C ALA A 523 -19.44 -4.77 23.62
N ALA A 524 -20.33 -5.57 23.02
CA ALA A 524 -20.03 -6.95 22.65
C ALA A 524 -18.72 -7.02 21.86
N THR A 525 -17.85 -8.00 22.18
CA THR A 525 -16.52 -8.18 21.58
C THR A 525 -16.59 -7.95 20.06
N PRO A 526 -15.84 -6.98 19.51
CA PRO A 526 -15.89 -6.65 18.09
C PRO A 526 -15.64 -7.89 17.24
N ARG A 527 -16.43 -8.09 16.17
CA ARG A 527 -16.23 -9.23 15.27
C ARG A 527 -14.82 -9.20 14.67
N PRO A 528 -14.17 -10.37 14.47
CA PRO A 528 -12.87 -10.44 13.81
C PRO A 528 -12.84 -9.67 12.48
N GLY A 529 -11.85 -8.78 12.32
CA GLY A 529 -11.65 -7.99 11.11
C GLY A 529 -12.31 -6.61 11.08
N THR A 530 -13.03 -6.21 12.13
CA THR A 530 -13.64 -4.87 12.23
C THR A 530 -12.60 -3.76 12.37
N TRP A 531 -11.62 -3.92 13.27
CA TRP A 531 -10.47 -3.02 13.40
C TRP A 531 -9.59 -3.00 12.15
N ALA A 532 -9.40 -4.16 11.54
CA ALA A 532 -8.67 -4.27 10.28
C ALA A 532 -9.34 -3.48 9.16
N ARG A 533 -10.69 -3.49 9.08
CA ARG A 533 -11.44 -2.65 8.15
C ARG A 533 -11.25 -1.18 8.47
N ALA A 534 -11.33 -0.82 9.74
CA ALA A 534 -11.22 0.56 10.16
C ALA A 534 -9.85 1.18 9.83
N ALA A 535 -8.79 0.43 10.08
CA ALA A 535 -7.43 0.78 9.71
C ALA A 535 -7.30 1.02 8.19
N ARG A 536 -7.90 0.19 7.33
CA ARG A 536 -7.86 0.39 5.86
C ARG A 536 -8.59 1.65 5.41
N GLU A 537 -9.80 1.90 5.92
CA GLU A 537 -10.58 3.08 5.51
C GLU A 537 -9.87 4.37 5.94
N THR A 538 -9.29 4.38 7.15
CA THR A 538 -8.50 5.50 7.66
C THR A 538 -7.20 5.69 6.88
N ALA A 539 -6.49 4.60 6.56
CA ALA A 539 -5.29 4.62 5.74
C ALA A 539 -5.55 5.21 4.34
N ALA A 540 -6.71 4.92 3.74
CA ALA A 540 -7.03 5.41 2.41
C ALA A 540 -7.31 6.92 2.40
N ALA A 541 -8.05 7.44 3.40
CA ALA A 541 -8.24 8.88 3.57
C ALA A 541 -6.90 9.60 3.80
N MET A 542 -6.04 9.04 4.67
CA MET A 542 -4.69 9.57 4.92
C MET A 542 -3.79 9.50 3.68
N SER A 543 -3.89 8.43 2.90
CA SER A 543 -3.14 8.29 1.64
C SER A 543 -3.57 9.35 0.62
N ALA A 544 -4.88 9.58 0.47
CA ALA A 544 -5.41 10.61 -0.42
C ALA A 544 -4.91 12.00 -0.01
N TRP A 545 -4.86 12.26 1.29
CA TRP A 545 -4.34 13.52 1.79
C TRP A 545 -2.82 13.67 1.58
N SER A 546 -2.03 12.65 1.90
CA SER A 546 -0.59 12.67 1.67
C SER A 546 -0.28 12.93 0.19
N VAL A 547 -0.98 12.26 -0.74
CA VAL A 547 -0.83 12.51 -2.18
C VAL A 547 -1.14 13.97 -2.55
N HIS A 548 -2.13 14.58 -1.91
CA HIS A 548 -2.52 15.97 -2.15
C HIS A 548 -1.54 17.00 -1.56
N THR A 549 -1.02 16.76 -0.35
CA THR A 549 -0.23 17.77 0.40
C THR A 549 1.28 17.55 0.39
N GLU A 550 1.71 16.30 0.39
CA GLU A 550 3.12 15.89 0.43
C GLU A 550 3.62 15.54 -0.99
N GLY A 551 2.70 15.21 -1.91
CA GLY A 551 3.03 14.95 -3.31
C GLY A 551 4.04 13.81 -3.45
N ASP A 552 5.17 14.10 -4.11
CA ASP A 552 6.29 13.17 -4.29
C ASP A 552 7.34 13.21 -3.17
N GLN A 553 7.13 14.04 -2.14
CA GLN A 553 8.00 14.16 -0.97
C GLN A 553 7.25 13.67 0.28
N PRO A 554 7.12 12.34 0.47
CA PRO A 554 6.41 11.76 1.60
C PRO A 554 6.96 12.30 2.94
N ALA A 555 6.06 12.61 3.86
CA ALA A 555 6.42 13.05 5.20
C ALA A 555 5.53 12.36 6.26
N GLU A 556 4.93 13.13 7.16
CA GLU A 556 4.22 12.57 8.32
C GLU A 556 2.89 11.90 7.95
N LEU A 557 2.13 12.46 6.99
CA LEU A 557 0.88 11.86 6.55
C LEU A 557 1.12 10.54 5.81
N ALA A 558 2.19 10.50 4.99
CA ALA A 558 2.65 9.28 4.35
C ALA A 558 2.97 8.20 5.38
N ARG A 559 3.76 8.52 6.41
CA ARG A 559 4.11 7.59 7.49
C ARG A 559 2.87 7.09 8.25
N MET A 560 1.97 7.99 8.60
CA MET A 560 0.71 7.65 9.28
C MET A 560 -0.18 6.74 8.41
N ALA A 561 -0.29 7.02 7.10
CA ALA A 561 -1.03 6.19 6.16
C ALA A 561 -0.43 4.78 6.01
N ASP A 562 0.91 4.67 6.03
CA ASP A 562 1.60 3.38 5.97
C ASP A 562 1.43 2.58 7.26
N ALA A 563 1.53 3.22 8.44
CA ALA A 563 1.28 2.59 9.73
C ALA A 563 -0.18 2.10 9.87
N LEU A 564 -1.15 2.91 9.45
CA LEU A 564 -2.56 2.50 9.39
C LEU A 564 -2.79 1.37 8.37
N SER A 565 -2.10 1.41 7.23
CA SER A 565 -2.16 0.32 6.27
C SER A 565 -1.67 -0.96 6.93
N ALA A 566 -0.49 -0.95 7.57
CA ALA A 566 0.09 -2.07 8.30
C ALA A 566 -0.85 -2.67 9.37
N ALA A 567 -1.57 -1.81 10.10
CA ALA A 567 -2.56 -2.19 11.11
C ALA A 567 -3.75 -3.00 10.57
N SER A 568 -4.00 -2.98 9.24
CA SER A 568 -5.14 -3.69 8.66
C SER A 568 -4.98 -5.20 8.43
N GLY A 569 -3.86 -5.75 8.88
CA GLY A 569 -3.41 -7.08 8.54
C GLY A 569 -3.94 -8.22 9.42
N HIS A 570 -5.15 -8.71 9.14
CA HIS A 570 -5.66 -9.98 9.72
C HIS A 570 -6.27 -10.91 8.65
N ARG A 571 -6.15 -12.23 8.86
CA ARG A 571 -6.75 -13.27 8.00
C ARG A 571 -8.28 -13.14 7.94
N ARG A 572 -8.84 -13.56 6.80
CA ARG A 572 -10.28 -13.69 6.55
C ARG A 572 -10.91 -14.69 7.53
N SER A 573 -11.97 -14.31 8.22
CA SER A 573 -12.97 -15.28 8.72
C SER A 573 -13.78 -15.80 7.51
N PRO A 574 -14.00 -17.12 7.36
CA PRO A 574 -14.63 -17.72 6.18
C PRO A 574 -16.05 -17.20 5.89
N THR A 575 -16.75 -16.73 6.92
CA THR A 575 -18.13 -16.26 6.88
C THR A 575 -18.19 -14.74 7.00
N ALA A 576 -18.25 -14.03 5.87
CA ALA A 576 -18.55 -12.62 5.85
C ALA A 576 -19.83 -12.38 5.03
N ALA A 577 -20.87 -11.89 5.70
CA ALA A 577 -22.11 -11.41 5.11
C ALA A 577 -21.88 -10.22 4.16
N PRO A 578 -22.81 -9.94 3.22
CA PRO A 578 -22.69 -8.84 2.27
C PRO A 578 -22.52 -7.49 3.00
N GLN A 579 -21.61 -6.69 2.44
CA GLN A 579 -21.14 -5.44 3.02
C GLN A 579 -22.13 -4.30 2.76
N SER A 580 -22.40 -3.44 3.75
CA SER A 580 -23.14 -2.20 3.51
C SER A 580 -22.33 -1.23 2.61
N PRO A 581 -22.95 -0.69 1.55
CA PRO A 581 -22.31 0.23 0.62
C PRO A 581 -22.26 1.63 1.23
N GLY A 582 -21.09 2.03 1.72
CA GLY A 582 -20.86 3.39 2.22
C GLY A 582 -19.83 3.43 3.35
N GLY A 583 -18.55 3.32 3.01
CA GLY A 583 -17.47 3.55 3.99
C GLY A 583 -17.49 5.02 4.44
N GLY A 584 -17.56 5.26 5.76
CA GLY A 584 -17.66 6.61 6.32
C GLY A 584 -16.50 7.52 5.87
N LEU A 585 -15.32 6.95 5.61
CA LEU A 585 -14.15 7.69 5.16
C LEU A 585 -13.94 7.74 3.64
N ARG A 586 -14.79 7.07 2.85
CA ARG A 586 -14.71 7.14 1.38
C ARG A 586 -14.93 8.55 0.86
N ARG A 587 -15.95 9.24 1.39
CA ARG A 587 -16.26 10.62 1.02
C ARG A 587 -15.11 11.56 1.38
N VAL A 588 -14.45 11.31 2.51
CA VAL A 588 -13.26 12.06 2.90
C VAL A 588 -12.17 11.84 1.85
N ALA A 589 -11.80 10.60 1.55
CA ALA A 589 -10.78 10.29 0.54
C ALA A 589 -11.10 10.90 -0.85
N ALA A 590 -12.35 10.81 -1.31
CA ALA A 590 -12.79 11.40 -2.57
C ALA A 590 -12.64 12.94 -2.59
N MET A 591 -13.02 13.61 -1.50
CA MET A 591 -12.82 15.06 -1.38
C MET A 591 -11.34 15.43 -1.37
N MET A 592 -10.49 14.63 -0.71
CA MET A 592 -9.05 14.92 -0.63
C MET A 592 -8.34 14.72 -1.97
N LEU A 593 -8.81 13.79 -2.79
CA LEU A 593 -8.34 13.63 -4.17
C LEU A 593 -8.85 14.75 -5.11
N ALA A 594 -10.06 15.27 -4.87
CA ALA A 594 -10.67 16.30 -5.72
C ALA A 594 -10.20 17.73 -5.40
N ALA A 595 -9.64 17.95 -4.20
CA ALA A 595 -9.25 19.26 -3.71
C ALA A 595 -8.13 19.91 -4.52
N SER A 596 -8.14 21.24 -4.58
CA SER A 596 -7.04 22.05 -5.16
C SER A 596 -6.14 22.60 -4.04
N SER A 597 -4.89 22.94 -4.36
CA SER A 597 -3.89 23.37 -3.36
C SER A 597 -4.27 24.63 -2.57
N ASP A 598 -5.29 25.37 -3.02
CA ASP A 598 -5.73 26.63 -2.44
C ASP A 598 -6.97 26.47 -1.52
N ASP A 599 -7.40 25.23 -1.24
CA ASP A 599 -8.54 24.92 -0.39
C ASP A 599 -8.37 25.40 1.09
N PRO A 600 -9.46 25.67 1.83
CA PRO A 600 -9.39 26.30 3.14
C PRO A 600 -8.66 25.41 4.16
N LYS A 601 -7.40 25.75 4.48
CA LYS A 601 -6.50 25.08 5.45
C LYS A 601 -7.16 24.67 6.78
N TYR A 602 -8.24 25.34 7.16
CA TYR A 602 -9.00 25.13 8.40
C TYR A 602 -9.97 23.93 8.37
N LEU A 603 -10.57 23.62 7.22
CA LEU A 603 -11.46 22.45 7.10
C LEU A 603 -10.66 21.15 7.12
N TRP A 604 -9.44 21.21 6.60
CA TRP A 604 -8.46 20.14 6.66
C TRP A 604 -8.04 19.79 8.10
N LEU A 605 -7.75 20.80 8.93
CA LEU A 605 -7.41 20.59 10.35
C LEU A 605 -8.54 19.90 11.13
N ALA A 606 -9.79 20.24 10.85
CA ALA A 606 -10.94 19.61 11.50
C ALA A 606 -11.08 18.14 11.10
N VAL A 607 -10.86 17.78 9.83
CA VAL A 607 -10.88 16.38 9.39
C VAL A 607 -9.68 15.60 9.96
N PHE A 608 -8.51 16.24 10.06
CA PHE A 608 -7.32 15.63 10.65
C PHE A 608 -7.54 15.19 12.08
N SER A 609 -8.05 16.08 12.93
CA SER A 609 -8.21 15.78 14.35
C SER A 609 -9.09 14.54 14.57
N GLN A 610 -10.12 14.36 13.74
CA GLN A 610 -10.98 13.17 13.78
C GLN A 610 -10.27 11.90 13.30
N LEU A 611 -9.47 11.99 12.22
CA LEU A 611 -8.70 10.86 11.72
C LEU A 611 -7.55 10.47 12.66
N ALA A 612 -6.93 11.45 13.34
CA ALA A 612 -5.93 11.23 14.38
C ALA A 612 -6.53 10.58 15.63
N ALA A 613 -7.72 11.01 16.06
CA ALA A 613 -8.46 10.37 17.14
C ALA A 613 -8.81 8.91 16.78
N THR A 614 -9.31 8.68 15.57
CA THR A 614 -9.57 7.35 15.02
C THR A 614 -8.32 6.47 15.06
N SER A 615 -7.16 7.02 14.68
CA SER A 615 -5.89 6.29 14.65
C SER A 615 -5.40 5.90 16.05
N ARG A 616 -5.61 6.77 17.05
CA ARG A 616 -5.34 6.44 18.46
C ARG A 616 -6.24 5.32 18.98
N ALA A 617 -7.53 5.34 18.64
CA ALA A 617 -8.44 4.26 19.01
C ALA A 617 -8.05 2.92 18.37
N ILE A 618 -7.62 2.93 17.10
CA ILE A 618 -7.08 1.74 16.44
C ILE A 618 -5.79 1.26 17.13
N ALA A 619 -4.90 2.16 17.55
CA ALA A 619 -3.69 1.80 18.28
C ALA A 619 -4.01 1.13 19.63
N ALA A 620 -4.97 1.69 20.39
CA ALA A 620 -5.42 1.09 21.65
C ALA A 620 -6.03 -0.31 21.45
N ALA A 621 -6.81 -0.49 20.38
CA ALA A 621 -7.36 -1.80 20.04
C ALA A 621 -6.27 -2.82 19.66
N LEU A 622 -5.26 -2.39 18.90
CA LEU A 622 -4.10 -3.23 18.59
C LEU A 622 -3.35 -3.65 19.86
N GLU A 623 -3.18 -2.74 20.81
CA GLU A 623 -2.54 -3.03 22.09
C GLU A 623 -3.35 -4.07 22.89
N ALA A 624 -4.67 -3.92 22.96
CA ALA A 624 -5.56 -4.88 23.60
C ALA A 624 -5.57 -6.26 22.91
N GLU A 625 -5.35 -6.31 21.59
CA GLU A 625 -5.20 -7.56 20.81
C GLU A 625 -3.78 -8.18 20.92
N GLY A 626 -2.89 -7.62 21.75
CA GLY A 626 -1.51 -8.11 21.92
C GLY A 626 -0.56 -7.67 20.80
N HIS A 627 -0.95 -6.73 19.96
CA HIS A 627 -0.14 -6.15 18.88
C HIS A 627 0.59 -4.87 19.33
N ALA A 628 1.26 -4.92 20.48
CA ALA A 628 1.90 -3.76 21.13
C ALA A 628 2.86 -2.98 20.22
N GLN A 629 3.67 -3.66 19.41
CA GLN A 629 4.59 -2.99 18.48
C GLN A 629 3.85 -2.19 17.40
N ARG A 630 2.77 -2.73 16.83
CA ARG A 630 1.96 -2.01 15.83
C ARG A 630 1.23 -0.82 16.45
N ALA A 631 0.76 -0.98 17.69
CA ALA A 631 0.18 0.11 18.45
C ALA A 631 1.19 1.25 18.66
N ARG A 632 2.43 0.93 19.06
CA ARG A 632 3.53 1.91 19.21
C ARG A 632 3.85 2.63 17.90
N GLU A 633 4.03 1.89 16.80
CA GLU A 633 4.32 2.48 15.48
C GLU A 633 3.20 3.44 15.02
N LEU A 634 1.95 3.02 15.14
CA LEU A 634 0.81 3.85 14.78
C LEU A 634 0.69 5.08 15.70
N THR A 635 0.96 4.93 17.00
CA THR A 635 0.94 6.02 17.97
C THR A 635 2.03 7.05 17.66
N ALA A 636 3.27 6.61 17.40
CA ALA A 636 4.38 7.47 17.04
C ALA A 636 4.11 8.23 15.74
N ALA A 637 3.64 7.55 14.69
CA ALA A 637 3.29 8.19 13.42
C ALA A 637 2.13 9.20 13.57
N THR A 638 1.12 8.87 14.39
CA THR A 638 0.00 9.78 14.68
C THR A 638 0.48 11.01 15.45
N ALA A 639 1.38 10.86 16.42
CA ALA A 639 1.95 11.95 17.20
C ALA A 639 2.80 12.89 16.33
N ALA A 640 3.69 12.33 15.49
CA ALA A 640 4.54 13.10 14.59
C ALA A 640 3.71 13.92 13.58
N ALA A 641 2.67 13.29 12.99
CA ALA A 641 1.72 14.01 12.16
C ALA A 641 1.03 15.13 12.95
N SER A 642 0.51 14.85 14.15
CA SER A 642 -0.21 15.83 14.95
C SER A 642 0.65 17.05 15.30
N ALA A 643 1.90 16.86 15.71
CA ALA A 643 2.82 17.96 16.04
C ALA A 643 3.07 18.92 14.86
N LYS A 644 3.23 18.37 13.65
CA LYS A 644 3.36 19.18 12.42
C LYS A 644 2.10 20.00 12.15
N PHE A 645 0.92 19.42 12.36
CA PHE A 645 -0.36 20.12 12.13
C PHE A 645 -0.71 21.13 13.21
N ASP A 646 -0.32 20.89 14.47
CA ASP A 646 -0.48 21.88 15.53
C ASP A 646 0.35 23.14 15.23
N THR A 647 1.56 22.96 14.69
CA THR A 647 2.41 24.08 14.22
C THR A 647 1.72 24.89 13.11
N ILE A 648 1.06 24.21 12.16
CA ILE A 648 0.28 24.86 11.09
C ILE A 648 -0.96 25.57 11.65
N ALA A 649 -1.63 24.98 12.64
CA ALA A 649 -2.82 25.53 13.27
C ALA A 649 -2.50 26.77 14.13
N SER A 650 -1.36 26.78 14.83
CA SER A 650 -0.90 27.90 15.64
C SER A 650 -0.48 29.14 14.84
N GLY A 651 -0.12 28.96 13.56
CA GLY A 651 0.21 30.06 12.65
C GLY A 651 -1.00 30.68 11.93
N ALA A 652 -2.22 30.19 12.20
CA ALA A 652 -3.42 30.52 11.44
C ALA A 652 -4.40 31.37 12.29
N ASP A 653 -4.91 32.48 11.75
CA ASP A 653 -5.65 33.51 12.48
C ASP A 653 -6.87 32.96 13.26
N SER A 654 -6.73 32.92 14.59
CA SER A 654 -7.58 32.23 15.57
C SER A 654 -9.03 32.73 15.62
N ALA A 655 -9.32 33.90 15.04
CA ALA A 655 -10.68 34.45 14.93
C ALA A 655 -11.53 33.72 13.86
N ARG A 656 -10.94 33.36 12.71
CA ARG A 656 -11.65 32.62 11.64
C ARG A 656 -11.83 31.14 11.99
N VAL A 657 -10.89 30.57 12.76
CA VAL A 657 -10.97 29.21 13.32
C VAL A 657 -12.23 29.05 14.17
N ARG A 658 -12.48 29.98 15.10
CA ARG A 658 -13.66 29.96 15.98
C ARG A 658 -14.98 30.11 15.21
N ALA A 659 -15.01 30.90 14.14
CA ALA A 659 -16.20 31.04 13.29
C ALA A 659 -16.52 29.76 12.47
N ASN A 660 -15.49 29.09 11.93
CA ASN A 660 -15.66 27.83 11.19
C ASN A 660 -16.00 26.64 12.09
N LEU A 661 -15.44 26.58 13.31
CA LEU A 661 -15.83 25.62 14.35
C LEU A 661 -17.27 25.86 14.83
N ALA A 662 -17.71 27.11 14.95
CA ALA A 662 -19.10 27.44 15.26
C ALA A 662 -20.07 27.00 14.13
N ALA A 663 -19.67 27.14 12.86
CA ALA A 663 -20.44 26.65 11.71
C ALA A 663 -20.48 25.11 11.62
N ALA A 664 -19.49 24.41 12.20
CA ALA A 664 -19.46 22.95 12.35
C ALA A 664 -20.31 22.45 13.55
N GLY A 665 -20.91 23.36 14.32
CA GLY A 665 -21.78 23.09 15.46
C GLY A 665 -21.02 22.73 16.74
N PRO A 666 -21.44 23.21 17.92
CA PRO A 666 -20.78 22.89 19.17
C PRO A 666 -20.93 21.40 19.51
N ALA A 667 -19.85 20.80 20.02
CA ALA A 667 -19.92 19.57 20.77
C ALA A 667 -20.81 19.82 21.99
N ALA A 668 -21.94 19.13 22.08
CA ALA A 668 -22.57 18.93 23.37
C ALA A 668 -21.62 18.04 24.17
N THR A 669 -20.70 18.66 24.91
CA THR A 669 -20.06 18.03 26.06
C THR A 669 -21.21 17.69 27.00
N ARG A 670 -21.76 16.49 26.90
CA ARG A 670 -22.50 15.91 28.01
C ARG A 670 -21.45 15.60 29.05
N THR A 671 -21.18 16.58 29.90
CA THR A 671 -20.62 16.36 31.22
C THR A 671 -21.44 15.23 31.84
N ARG A 672 -20.79 14.10 32.09
CA ARG A 672 -21.38 12.97 32.79
C ARG A 672 -21.84 13.48 34.15
N THR A 673 -23.13 13.78 34.28
CA THR A 673 -23.72 14.16 35.56
C THR A 673 -23.56 12.96 36.49
N GLN A 674 -22.67 13.15 37.46
CA GLN A 674 -22.48 12.24 38.59
C GLN A 674 -23.84 12.09 39.29
N PRO A 675 -24.33 10.86 39.56
CA PRO A 675 -25.55 10.71 40.34
C PRO A 675 -25.28 11.19 41.77
N PRO A 676 -26.18 11.99 42.38
CA PRO A 676 -25.97 12.47 43.74
C PRO A 676 -26.04 11.32 44.74
N ALA A 677 -25.15 11.36 45.73
CA ALA A 677 -25.08 10.42 46.84
C ALA A 677 -26.08 10.76 47.96
N GLY A 678 -26.71 9.73 48.53
CA GLY A 678 -27.50 9.74 49.78
C GLY A 678 -29.02 9.79 49.55
N ARG A 679 -29.89 8.97 50.17
CA ARG A 679 -29.89 8.37 51.52
C ARG A 679 -30.85 7.13 51.60
N PRO A 680 -30.86 6.38 52.72
CA PRO A 680 -31.30 4.98 52.78
C PRO A 680 -32.80 4.81 53.02
N THR A 681 -33.36 3.71 52.52
CA THR A 681 -34.62 3.15 53.04
C THR A 681 -34.48 1.64 53.20
N ASP A 682 -34.38 1.29 54.47
CA ASP A 682 -34.73 0.01 55.07
C ASP A 682 -36.12 -0.46 54.59
N THR A 683 -36.25 -1.72 54.16
CA THR A 683 -37.45 -2.53 54.42
C THR A 683 -37.13 -4.02 54.22
N ASN A 684 -37.01 -4.67 55.36
CA ASN A 684 -36.92 -6.09 55.60
C ASN A 684 -38.32 -6.75 55.48
N ARG A 685 -38.53 -7.74 54.58
CA ARG A 685 -39.57 -8.79 54.76
C ARG A 685 -39.35 -10.04 53.87
N PRO A 686 -39.58 -11.28 54.38
CA PRO A 686 -39.08 -12.55 53.79
C PRO A 686 -40.15 -13.31 52.95
N PRO A 687 -39.84 -14.49 52.36
CA PRO A 687 -40.63 -15.08 51.27
C PRO A 687 -41.80 -15.93 51.78
N THR A 688 -42.93 -15.87 51.08
CA THR A 688 -44.13 -16.68 51.35
C THR A 688 -44.14 -17.96 50.50
N ALA A 689 -44.50 -19.04 51.18
CA ALA A 689 -44.56 -20.41 50.71
C ALA A 689 -45.78 -20.71 49.81
N ALA A 690 -45.62 -21.80 49.04
CA ALA A 690 -46.61 -22.45 48.18
C ALA A 690 -47.82 -23.02 48.95
N PRO A 691 -48.82 -23.56 48.21
CA PRO A 691 -49.51 -24.76 48.66
C PRO A 691 -49.44 -25.91 47.63
N HIS A 692 -49.23 -27.10 48.20
CA HIS A 692 -49.33 -28.42 47.57
C HIS A 692 -50.73 -28.74 47.01
N ARG A 693 -50.80 -29.57 45.95
CA ARG A 693 -51.46 -30.90 45.99
C ARG A 693 -51.34 -31.71 44.69
N ARG A 694 -50.91 -32.99 44.88
CA ARG A 694 -51.40 -34.26 44.27
C ARG A 694 -51.27 -34.46 42.76
N GLU A 695 -51.17 -35.66 42.20
CA GLU A 695 -50.77 -37.04 42.53
C GLU A 695 -50.80 -37.78 41.16
N ALA A 696 -50.00 -38.85 41.02
CA ALA A 696 -50.02 -39.86 39.94
C ALA A 696 -49.50 -39.41 38.55
N GLY A 697 -48.65 -40.14 37.83
CA GLY A 697 -48.14 -41.51 37.92
C GLY A 697 -47.71 -41.97 36.51
N ARG A 698 -46.74 -42.89 36.43
CA ARG A 698 -46.26 -43.67 35.25
C ARG A 698 -45.36 -42.90 34.26
N GLU A 699 -44.07 -43.21 34.19
CA GLU A 699 -43.46 -44.34 33.46
C GLU A 699 -43.84 -44.33 31.97
N ASP A 700 -42.90 -43.94 31.08
CA ASP A 700 -42.27 -44.95 30.23
C ASP A 700 -40.97 -44.48 29.55
N TYR A 701 -40.07 -45.44 29.38
CA TYR A 701 -38.74 -45.35 28.81
C TYR A 701 -38.74 -45.87 27.36
N GLY A 702 -37.86 -45.34 26.52
CA GLY A 702 -37.38 -45.98 25.28
C GLY A 702 -37.97 -45.39 23.99
N ARG A 703 -37.20 -45.09 22.95
CA ARG A 703 -35.80 -45.39 22.60
C ARG A 703 -35.25 -44.29 21.70
#